data_AF-A0A1W9MXG3-F1
#
_entry.id   AF-A0A1W9MXG3-F1
#
_cell.length_a   1.000
_cell.length_b   1.000
_cell.length_c   1.000
_cell.angle_alpha   90.00
_cell.angle_beta   90.00
_cell.angle_gamma   90.00
#
_symmetry.space_group_name_H-M   'P 1'
#
loop_
_entity.id
_entity.type
_entity.pdbx_description
1 polymer ?
#
loop_
_entity_poly.entity_id
_entity_poly.type
_entity_poly.pdbx_seq_one_letter_code
_entity_poly.pdbx_strand_id
1 'polypeptide(L)'
;MKSMKYPGFLVLLLLLTGCGGGGNSAETMAPVKLTAGAALDLRSKNMVNEAAYIPSMCWTKTEDSNGVIHNPCFTCHTKSTEPNYANDHDLQLSYNFPEYARTNRWTNLFKSRTAQVGEISDSEIISYVRQNNYLNPQKGIIPASLLKNVPKGWDFNGNGVWDGYKPDAYFNFDSEGFDKNPEGAYTGWRSFAYHPFPGTSWTTNGSADDVLIRLDTAFRNNSSGEFDLTTYKVNLAIVEALIKRSDVPIAAVDEISLGVDLDKNGVLGTATKIRYDWAPLEGRNMSFVGQAGLRQAAGTIHLAAGLFPEGTEFLQSLRYVDVTDSGTVAPAARMKELRYAKKRSWLTYLDLQMAAGAVAKEKFDYPDRLEIFLGDVEQGLSNGQGWVYQGFIEDSGGDLRPQTYEETVCCMGCHSALGITTDGTFSFSRKMDAEAYQNGWYHRTQKGLKGTIEPKVEIEGAGVYQEYSFYLMYNRAGDELRENTEVYEKFFTPAGVIKTDIIKQLNDDVTVLLNPSPQRAVMLNKSYRTIVAEQTFIYGRDATVTPAANVHKQVEFSQSTKIAKSVNTLSIAGRFNASEIAANAVSTLSSTSVENTAAVVGSGMSGPDGTLYSVAKDGLIYKSSYSMKDVFFPFPDRLTLPVRTIVPLAEISSCYSCHRLSYSVPAENLSDRSMYIAPAPGGTENGALKRLTDSADADLYPQWSPDGTKIAWVSGAPGSSHIWIMNSDGSGKRQLTTATGMQGWPEWSPDGTMILYWEYSGSGKLYANRTIKVDGTSIITIAETTNILDRPVWRPDGQYVAYATESNANWDIWVAKSDGSKFWRMTTSAAMESNPLWSPDGTKIAYKVAASGAYNLTEEYFLSVENGFDSPTVYVWQGPQSIQMSGWSPDGKMIAYTAETVSGTYGKDRVSYLAAVSDVSLSGTTAVATSSAVISAATLGDRGALFSPDGKKVAFWGWDQSYRALLWIYDLSSKSVRRLTTEGFDYNPRWSPDGKQIVFESNRNGNLDIWVMPVE
;
A
#
# COMPACT_ATOMS: atom_id res chain seq x y z
N MET A 1 -55.63 -32.75 -13.59
CA MET A 1 -55.74 -34.19 -13.26
C MET A 1 -54.46 -34.88 -13.73
N LYS A 2 -53.75 -35.50 -12.78
CA LYS A 2 -52.84 -36.68 -12.82
C LYS A 2 -51.97 -36.94 -14.08
N SER A 3 -50.67 -37.27 -14.03
CA SER A 3 -49.83 -37.82 -12.96
C SER A 3 -48.31 -37.82 -13.29
N MET A 4 -47.51 -37.67 -12.22
CA MET A 4 -46.11 -38.08 -11.89
C MET A 4 -45.60 -39.39 -12.56
N LYS A 5 -44.32 -39.82 -12.59
CA LYS A 5 -42.93 -39.38 -12.30
C LYS A 5 -42.00 -40.58 -12.69
N TYR A 6 -40.84 -40.32 -13.34
CA TYR A 6 -39.44 -40.89 -13.19
C TYR A 6 -39.14 -42.41 -12.99
N PRO A 7 -37.87 -42.91 -12.97
CA PRO A 7 -36.58 -42.54 -13.62
C PRO A 7 -35.70 -43.75 -14.11
N GLY A 8 -34.51 -43.48 -14.70
CA GLY A 8 -33.26 -44.19 -14.29
C GLY A 8 -32.34 -44.88 -15.33
N PHE A 9 -31.08 -44.41 -15.38
CA PHE A 9 -29.78 -45.12 -15.60
C PHE A 9 -29.40 -45.80 -16.95
N LEU A 10 -28.25 -45.42 -17.54
CA LEU A 10 -26.99 -46.20 -17.52
C LEU A 10 -25.79 -45.48 -18.19
N VAL A 11 -24.59 -45.83 -17.72
CA VAL A 11 -23.22 -45.41 -18.07
C VAL A 11 -22.63 -46.31 -19.17
N LEU A 12 -21.71 -45.83 -20.05
CA LEU A 12 -20.59 -46.65 -20.55
C LEU A 12 -19.39 -45.87 -21.18
N LEU A 13 -18.21 -46.48 -20.93
CA LEU A 13 -16.79 -46.29 -21.26
C LEU A 13 -16.32 -45.78 -22.66
N LEU A 14 -15.35 -44.85 -22.64
CA LEU A 14 -13.90 -44.91 -22.95
C LEU A 14 -13.25 -45.92 -23.95
N LEU A 15 -12.20 -45.39 -24.67
CA LEU A 15 -10.99 -45.97 -25.34
C LEU A 15 -11.07 -46.28 -26.86
N LEU A 16 -10.14 -45.98 -27.80
CA LEU A 16 -8.69 -45.63 -27.82
C LEU A 16 -8.22 -45.01 -29.18
N THR A 17 -7.21 -44.12 -29.11
CA THR A 17 -6.02 -43.81 -29.97
C THR A 17 -6.05 -43.56 -31.48
N GLY A 18 -5.35 -42.47 -31.88
CA GLY A 18 -4.60 -42.33 -33.15
C GLY A 18 -3.68 -41.09 -33.14
N CYS A 19 -2.36 -41.29 -33.19
CA CYS A 19 -1.33 -40.23 -33.23
C CYS A 19 -1.21 -39.52 -34.58
N GLY A 20 -0.87 -38.24 -34.57
CA GLY A 20 -0.35 -37.48 -35.72
C GLY A 20 0.03 -36.05 -35.30
N GLY A 21 1.32 -35.72 -35.30
CA GLY A 21 1.86 -34.49 -34.74
C GLY A 21 1.92 -33.28 -35.68
N GLY A 22 2.22 -32.12 -35.09
CA GLY A 22 2.81 -30.95 -35.75
C GLY A 22 1.88 -29.74 -35.88
N GLY A 23 2.16 -28.68 -35.11
CA GLY A 23 1.72 -27.31 -35.41
C GLY A 23 1.19 -26.52 -34.21
N ASN A 24 2.08 -25.76 -33.56
CA ASN A 24 1.67 -24.65 -32.70
C ASN A 24 0.92 -23.60 -33.53
N SER A 25 -0.39 -23.46 -33.32
CA SER A 25 -1.14 -22.27 -33.69
C SER A 25 -1.82 -21.72 -32.45
N ALA A 26 -1.53 -20.46 -32.16
CA ALA A 26 -2.15 -19.67 -31.09
C ALA A 26 -3.68 -19.80 -31.14
N GLU A 27 -4.27 -20.47 -30.15
CA GLU A 27 -5.71 -20.35 -29.90
C GLU A 27 -5.98 -18.94 -29.37
N THR A 28 -6.42 -18.08 -30.27
CA THR A 28 -7.10 -16.83 -29.93
C THR A 28 -8.27 -17.16 -29.02
N MET A 29 -8.19 -16.85 -27.73
CA MET A 29 -9.36 -16.90 -26.86
C MET A 29 -10.43 -15.98 -27.46
N ALA A 30 -11.53 -16.57 -27.90
CA ALA A 30 -12.69 -15.82 -28.32
C ALA A 30 -13.18 -14.99 -27.13
N PRO A 31 -13.56 -13.71 -27.33
CA PRO A 31 -14.09 -12.89 -26.26
C PRO A 31 -15.35 -13.57 -25.71
N VAL A 32 -15.38 -13.77 -24.39
CA VAL A 32 -16.60 -14.15 -23.68
C VAL A 32 -17.61 -13.02 -23.93
N LYS A 33 -18.56 -13.25 -24.83
CA LYS A 33 -19.73 -12.38 -25.00
C LYS A 33 -20.56 -12.52 -23.73
N LEU A 34 -20.48 -11.55 -22.84
CA LEU A 34 -21.56 -11.32 -21.87
C LEU A 34 -22.82 -11.03 -22.70
N THR A 35 -23.76 -11.97 -22.69
CA THR A 35 -25.09 -11.77 -23.23
C THR A 35 -25.75 -10.61 -22.48
N ALA A 36 -26.28 -9.64 -23.20
CA ALA A 36 -27.14 -8.60 -22.63
C ALA A 36 -28.21 -9.27 -21.74
N GLY A 37 -28.14 -9.03 -20.43
CA GLY A 37 -29.06 -9.62 -19.45
C GLY A 37 -28.49 -10.67 -18.49
N ALA A 38 -27.19 -11.02 -18.53
CA ALA A 38 -26.58 -11.76 -17.43
C ALA A 38 -26.47 -10.83 -16.20
N ALA A 39 -27.05 -11.24 -15.07
CA ALA A 39 -26.97 -10.45 -13.83
C ALA A 39 -25.50 -10.32 -13.40
N LEU A 40 -25.06 -9.09 -13.18
CA LEU A 40 -23.72 -8.78 -12.67
C LEU A 40 -23.56 -9.39 -11.27
N ASP A 41 -22.58 -10.29 -11.10
CA ASP A 41 -22.28 -10.87 -9.79
C ASP A 41 -21.39 -9.91 -8.98
N LEU A 42 -22.01 -9.08 -8.15
CA LEU A 42 -21.30 -8.12 -7.30
C LEU A 42 -20.54 -8.80 -6.15
N ARG A 43 -20.80 -10.09 -5.87
CA ARG A 43 -20.06 -10.85 -4.85
C ARG A 43 -18.78 -11.48 -5.39
N SER A 44 -18.57 -11.43 -6.70
CA SER A 44 -17.36 -11.96 -7.32
C SER A 44 -16.17 -11.01 -7.13
N LYS A 45 -15.02 -11.59 -6.76
CA LYS A 45 -13.71 -10.92 -6.85
C LYS A 45 -12.96 -11.25 -8.15
N ASN A 46 -13.55 -12.07 -9.01
CA ASN A 46 -12.93 -12.44 -10.28
C ASN A 46 -12.87 -11.21 -11.19
N MET A 47 -11.70 -10.95 -11.74
CA MET A 47 -11.46 -9.85 -12.69
C MET A 47 -11.34 -10.40 -14.11
N VAL A 48 -11.99 -9.74 -15.06
CA VAL A 48 -11.79 -9.95 -16.49
C VAL A 48 -10.50 -9.27 -16.93
N ASN A 49 -10.22 -8.07 -16.41
CA ASN A 49 -8.94 -7.39 -16.57
C ASN A 49 -8.17 -7.37 -15.24
N GLU A 50 -7.26 -8.33 -15.04
CA GLU A 50 -6.42 -8.38 -13.83
C GLU A 50 -5.47 -7.18 -13.66
N ALA A 51 -5.25 -6.40 -14.72
CA ALA A 51 -4.49 -5.15 -14.69
C ALA A 51 -5.40 -3.92 -14.74
N ALA A 52 -6.64 -4.01 -14.24
CA ALA A 52 -7.60 -2.90 -14.23
C ALA A 52 -7.10 -1.66 -13.47
N TYR A 53 -6.12 -1.80 -12.58
CA TYR A 53 -5.45 -0.70 -11.89
C TYR A 53 -4.50 0.10 -12.80
N ILE A 54 -4.24 -0.33 -14.03
CA ILE A 54 -3.49 0.44 -15.03
C ILE A 54 -4.50 1.14 -15.92
N PRO A 55 -4.70 2.47 -15.77
CA PRO A 55 -5.74 3.18 -16.51
C PRO A 55 -5.54 3.14 -18.03
N SER A 56 -6.64 3.29 -18.77
CA SER A 56 -6.66 3.20 -20.24
C SER A 56 -5.70 4.17 -20.93
N MET A 57 -5.48 5.35 -20.35
CA MET A 57 -4.55 6.37 -20.85
C MET A 57 -3.08 5.92 -20.88
N CYS A 58 -2.68 4.88 -20.12
CA CYS A 58 -1.28 4.42 -20.06
C CYS A 58 -0.79 3.82 -21.39
N TRP A 59 -1.69 3.37 -22.28
CA TRP A 59 -1.35 2.87 -23.62
C TRP A 59 -1.30 3.97 -24.69
N THR A 60 -1.41 5.25 -24.32
CA THR A 60 -1.32 6.37 -25.26
C THR A 60 0.00 6.32 -26.03
N LYS A 61 -0.05 6.42 -27.35
CA LYS A 61 1.13 6.60 -28.21
C LYS A 61 1.70 7.99 -27.97
N THR A 62 2.97 8.07 -27.64
CA THR A 62 3.68 9.34 -27.39
C THR A 62 4.30 9.97 -28.64
N GLU A 63 4.29 9.28 -29.79
CA GLU A 63 4.72 9.81 -31.09
C GLU A 63 3.55 9.79 -32.07
N ASP A 64 3.30 10.89 -32.77
CA ASP A 64 2.29 10.97 -33.83
C ASP A 64 2.82 10.50 -35.20
N SER A 65 1.96 10.48 -36.22
CA SER A 65 2.35 10.06 -37.57
C SER A 65 3.39 10.96 -38.25
N ASN A 66 3.61 12.17 -37.73
CA ASN A 66 4.57 13.15 -38.24
C ASN A 66 5.88 13.14 -37.43
N GLY A 67 6.03 12.25 -36.45
CA GLY A 67 7.20 12.18 -35.56
C GLY A 67 7.21 13.23 -34.45
N VAL A 68 6.08 13.90 -34.19
CA VAL A 68 5.94 14.84 -33.08
C VAL A 68 5.76 14.06 -31.78
N ILE A 69 6.54 14.44 -30.76
CA ILE A 69 6.46 13.82 -29.44
C ILE A 69 5.43 14.55 -28.57
N HIS A 70 4.57 13.76 -27.94
CA HIS A 70 3.54 14.14 -26.99
C HIS A 70 3.84 13.43 -25.67
N ASN A 71 3.94 14.17 -24.57
CA ASN A 71 4.14 13.59 -23.24
C ASN A 71 2.99 14.01 -22.32
N PRO A 72 1.93 13.21 -22.22
CA PRO A 72 0.91 13.38 -21.18
C PRO A 72 1.31 12.71 -19.86
N CYS A 73 2.28 11.79 -19.89
CA CYS A 73 2.67 10.93 -18.77
C CYS A 73 3.20 11.73 -17.56
N PHE A 74 3.82 12.90 -17.79
CA PHE A 74 4.37 13.74 -16.72
C PHE A 74 3.32 14.26 -15.73
N THR A 75 2.03 14.25 -16.11
CA THR A 75 0.96 14.66 -15.21
C THR A 75 0.80 13.70 -14.03
N CYS A 76 1.04 12.41 -14.25
CA CYS A 76 0.92 11.35 -13.25
C CYS A 76 2.27 10.89 -12.69
N HIS A 77 3.26 10.73 -13.57
CA HIS A 77 4.56 10.15 -13.24
C HIS A 77 5.58 11.25 -13.01
N THR A 78 5.91 11.52 -11.75
CA THR A 78 6.82 12.61 -11.36
C THR A 78 7.78 12.13 -10.28
N LYS A 79 8.81 12.91 -9.99
CA LYS A 79 9.51 12.75 -8.72
C LYS A 79 8.51 12.93 -7.57
N SER A 80 8.56 12.04 -6.60
CA SER A 80 7.68 12.10 -5.45
C SER A 80 8.11 13.21 -4.50
N THR A 81 7.16 13.71 -3.71
CA THR A 81 7.45 14.61 -2.59
C THR A 81 7.04 13.90 -1.31
N GLU A 82 7.96 13.80 -0.33
CA GLU A 82 7.69 13.28 1.01
C GLU A 82 6.37 13.87 1.55
N PRO A 83 5.46 13.08 2.15
CA PRO A 83 5.62 11.67 2.57
C PRO A 83 5.28 10.63 1.51
N ASN A 84 5.19 11.02 0.24
CA ASN A 84 5.15 10.08 -0.86
C ASN A 84 6.58 9.76 -1.33
N TYR A 85 6.89 8.47 -1.43
CA TYR A 85 8.22 7.96 -1.85
C TYR A 85 8.17 7.14 -3.14
N ALA A 86 7.00 7.09 -3.81
CA ALA A 86 6.83 6.43 -5.10
C ALA A 86 7.46 7.27 -6.23
N ASN A 87 8.76 7.12 -6.46
CA ASN A 87 9.48 7.83 -7.52
C ASN A 87 9.37 7.10 -8.85
N ASP A 88 8.44 7.50 -9.71
CA ASP A 88 8.06 6.78 -10.94
C ASP A 88 8.21 7.60 -12.23
N HIS A 89 8.89 8.76 -12.17
CA HIS A 89 9.13 9.66 -13.30
C HIS A 89 9.79 9.02 -14.54
N ASP A 90 10.51 7.92 -14.38
CA ASP A 90 11.19 7.18 -15.44
C ASP A 90 10.22 6.39 -16.31
N LEU A 91 8.99 6.13 -15.82
CA LEU A 91 7.90 5.56 -16.62
C LEU A 91 7.47 6.47 -17.79
N GLN A 92 7.93 7.72 -17.81
CA GLN A 92 7.77 8.59 -19.00
C GLN A 92 8.64 8.13 -20.18
N LEU A 93 9.73 7.39 -19.98
CA LEU A 93 10.75 7.11 -21.00
C LEU A 93 10.51 5.80 -21.77
N SER A 94 9.81 4.85 -21.15
CA SER A 94 9.48 3.55 -21.74
C SER A 94 8.20 2.95 -21.18
N TYR A 95 7.49 2.21 -22.00
CA TYR A 95 6.34 1.41 -21.57
C TYR A 95 6.84 0.17 -20.82
N ASN A 96 6.84 0.24 -19.49
CA ASN A 96 7.29 -0.83 -18.59
C ASN A 96 6.09 -1.55 -17.97
N PHE A 97 5.28 -2.21 -18.82
CA PHE A 97 4.15 -3.00 -18.35
C PHE A 97 4.56 -4.42 -17.96
N PRO A 98 3.93 -5.00 -16.93
CA PRO A 98 3.91 -6.45 -16.72
C PRO A 98 3.48 -7.18 -17.99
N GLU A 99 3.98 -8.40 -18.21
CA GLU A 99 3.69 -9.19 -19.40
C GLU A 99 2.19 -9.25 -19.75
N TYR A 100 1.33 -9.47 -18.74
CA TYR A 100 -0.12 -9.52 -18.93
C TYR A 100 -0.72 -8.21 -19.45
N ALA A 101 -0.17 -7.06 -19.01
CA ALA A 101 -0.62 -5.72 -19.37
C ALA A 101 0.02 -5.18 -20.66
N ARG A 102 0.89 -5.95 -21.33
CA ARG A 102 1.40 -5.56 -22.66
C ARG A 102 0.31 -5.53 -23.73
N THR A 103 -0.82 -6.21 -23.52
CA THR A 103 -2.02 -6.08 -24.35
C THR A 103 -2.99 -5.11 -23.72
N ASN A 104 -3.45 -4.13 -24.50
CA ASN A 104 -4.47 -3.18 -24.06
C ASN A 104 -5.83 -3.88 -23.98
N ARG A 105 -6.34 -4.06 -22.77
CA ARG A 105 -7.62 -4.75 -22.49
C ARG A 105 -8.81 -3.79 -22.36
N TRP A 106 -8.59 -2.49 -22.49
CA TRP A 106 -9.63 -1.46 -22.48
C TRP A 106 -10.37 -1.42 -23.82
N THR A 107 -11.08 -2.50 -24.14
CA THR A 107 -11.67 -2.72 -25.47
C THR A 107 -12.74 -1.70 -25.86
N ASN A 108 -13.33 -0.97 -24.91
CA ASN A 108 -14.23 0.14 -25.22
C ASN A 108 -13.55 1.26 -26.02
N LEU A 109 -12.24 1.45 -25.88
CA LEU A 109 -11.48 2.41 -26.70
C LEU A 109 -11.52 2.09 -28.20
N PHE A 110 -11.71 0.82 -28.57
CA PHE A 110 -11.66 0.38 -29.97
C PHE A 110 -13.05 0.19 -30.59
N LYS A 111 -14.11 0.44 -29.84
CA LYS A 111 -15.49 0.26 -30.28
C LYS A 111 -16.04 1.55 -30.87
N SER A 112 -16.56 1.50 -32.09
CA SER A 112 -17.31 2.62 -32.65
C SER A 112 -18.69 2.69 -32.02
N ARG A 113 -19.06 3.86 -31.50
CA ARG A 113 -20.37 4.16 -30.91
C ARG A 113 -21.18 5.12 -31.77
N THR A 114 -20.70 5.48 -32.95
CA THR A 114 -21.32 6.49 -33.84
C THR A 114 -22.79 6.21 -34.15
N ALA A 115 -23.14 4.96 -34.48
CA ALA A 115 -24.53 4.59 -34.78
C ALA A 115 -25.44 4.74 -33.54
N GLN A 116 -25.01 4.19 -32.41
CA GLN A 116 -25.75 4.24 -31.14
C GLN A 116 -25.91 5.67 -30.62
N VAL A 117 -24.88 6.51 -30.77
CA VAL A 117 -24.93 7.94 -30.46
C VAL A 117 -25.93 8.67 -31.38
N GLY A 118 -26.03 8.27 -32.64
CA GLY A 118 -27.00 8.82 -33.59
C GLY A 118 -28.46 8.41 -33.31
N GLU A 119 -28.69 7.29 -32.63
CA GLU A 119 -30.03 6.82 -32.25
C GLU A 119 -30.61 7.61 -31.06
N ILE A 120 -29.77 8.11 -30.17
CA ILE A 120 -30.20 8.90 -29.00
C ILE A 120 -30.42 10.35 -29.46
N SER A 121 -31.64 10.88 -29.29
CA SER A 121 -31.91 12.28 -29.65
C SER A 121 -31.31 13.27 -28.64
N ASP A 122 -31.05 14.53 -29.06
CA ASP A 122 -30.51 15.56 -28.16
C ASP A 122 -31.46 15.85 -27.00
N SER A 123 -32.77 15.92 -27.25
CA SER A 123 -33.78 16.15 -26.21
C SER A 123 -33.88 14.98 -25.23
N GLU A 124 -33.73 13.76 -25.71
CA GLU A 124 -33.68 12.56 -24.87
C GLU A 124 -32.50 12.58 -23.92
N ILE A 125 -31.28 12.81 -24.41
CA ILE A 125 -30.10 12.81 -23.53
C ILE A 125 -30.09 14.01 -22.57
N ILE A 126 -30.56 15.19 -23.00
CA ILE A 126 -30.71 16.35 -22.11
C ILE A 126 -31.72 16.06 -21.01
N SER A 127 -32.86 15.45 -21.35
CA SER A 127 -33.86 15.01 -20.36
C SER A 127 -33.27 13.97 -19.42
N TYR A 128 -32.51 13.01 -19.95
CA TYR A 128 -31.84 11.97 -19.17
C TYR A 128 -30.89 12.58 -18.15
N VAL A 129 -29.91 13.40 -18.53
CA VAL A 129 -28.90 13.91 -17.58
C VAL A 129 -29.48 14.83 -16.50
N ARG A 130 -30.63 15.46 -16.76
CA ARG A 130 -31.32 16.34 -15.80
C ARG A 130 -32.12 15.60 -14.72
N GLN A 131 -32.38 14.30 -14.86
CA GLN A 131 -33.06 13.56 -13.78
C GLN A 131 -32.08 13.26 -12.63
N ASN A 132 -32.61 13.14 -11.42
CA ASN A 132 -31.81 12.84 -10.24
C ASN A 132 -31.89 11.34 -9.92
N ASN A 133 -30.75 10.65 -9.94
CA ASN A 133 -30.63 9.23 -9.58
C ASN A 133 -30.00 9.01 -8.19
N TYR A 134 -29.82 10.07 -7.41
CA TYR A 134 -29.23 10.04 -6.07
C TYR A 134 -30.21 10.47 -4.98
N LEU A 135 -30.96 11.55 -5.20
CA LEU A 135 -32.05 12.01 -4.33
C LEU A 135 -33.41 11.72 -4.98
N ASN A 136 -34.33 11.19 -4.18
CA ASN A 136 -35.73 11.07 -4.58
C ASN A 136 -36.47 12.44 -4.47
N PRO A 137 -37.71 12.56 -4.97
CA PRO A 137 -38.48 13.81 -4.90
C PRO A 137 -38.72 14.34 -3.47
N GLN A 138 -38.68 13.47 -2.46
CA GLN A 138 -38.77 13.81 -1.04
C GLN A 138 -37.40 14.14 -0.42
N LYS A 139 -36.35 14.29 -1.23
CA LYS A 139 -34.96 14.54 -0.82
C LYS A 139 -34.33 13.42 0.01
N GLY A 140 -34.89 12.22 -0.01
CA GLY A 140 -34.26 11.03 0.57
C GLY A 140 -33.16 10.49 -0.34
N ILE A 141 -32.05 10.04 0.25
CA ILE A 141 -30.93 9.45 -0.48
C ILE A 141 -31.30 8.04 -0.94
N ILE A 142 -31.34 7.82 -2.26
CA ILE A 142 -31.81 6.58 -2.91
C ILE A 142 -30.88 5.41 -2.55
N PRO A 143 -29.55 5.47 -2.78
CA PRO A 143 -28.67 4.34 -2.43
C PRO A 143 -28.71 4.00 -0.94
N ALA A 144 -28.75 5.00 -0.06
CA ALA A 144 -28.84 4.79 1.39
C ALA A 144 -30.11 4.04 1.81
N SER A 145 -31.22 4.29 1.11
CA SER A 145 -32.48 3.59 1.36
C SER A 145 -32.43 2.12 0.94
N LEU A 146 -31.73 1.82 -0.17
CA LEU A 146 -31.50 0.44 -0.62
C LEU A 146 -30.60 -0.33 0.37
N LEU A 147 -29.57 0.32 0.92
CA LEU A 147 -28.65 -0.30 1.88
C LEU A 147 -29.24 -0.55 3.27
N LYS A 148 -30.46 -0.06 3.57
CA LYS A 148 -31.19 -0.44 4.80
C LYS A 148 -31.68 -1.90 4.74
N ASN A 149 -31.98 -2.39 3.54
CA ASN A 149 -32.38 -3.77 3.27
C ASN A 149 -31.51 -4.26 2.11
N VAL A 150 -30.27 -4.64 2.42
CA VAL A 150 -29.25 -4.95 1.41
C VAL A 150 -29.76 -6.04 0.47
N PRO A 151 -29.77 -5.79 -0.86
CA PRO A 151 -30.10 -6.82 -1.83
C PRO A 151 -29.18 -8.04 -1.67
N LYS A 152 -29.72 -9.26 -1.72
CA LYS A 152 -28.93 -10.51 -1.56
C LYS A 152 -27.74 -10.63 -2.51
N GLY A 153 -27.81 -9.98 -3.68
CA GLY A 153 -26.72 -9.95 -4.65
C GLY A 153 -25.61 -8.94 -4.31
N TRP A 154 -25.83 -8.03 -3.36
CA TRP A 154 -24.88 -7.01 -2.93
C TRP A 154 -24.21 -7.38 -1.60
N ASP A 155 -24.91 -8.13 -0.77
CA ASP A 155 -24.44 -8.65 0.53
C ASP A 155 -23.31 -9.68 0.31
N PHE A 156 -22.07 -9.24 0.49
CA PHE A 156 -20.90 -10.03 0.15
C PHE A 156 -20.74 -11.19 1.14
N ASN A 157 -20.89 -10.91 2.43
CA ASN A 157 -20.67 -11.86 3.53
C ASN A 157 -21.93 -12.65 3.95
N GLY A 158 -23.12 -12.25 3.47
CA GLY A 158 -24.39 -12.92 3.73
C GLY A 158 -25.03 -12.58 5.08
N ASN A 159 -24.62 -11.48 5.73
CA ASN A 159 -25.10 -11.08 7.07
C ASN A 159 -26.36 -10.18 7.03
N GLY A 160 -26.79 -9.74 5.84
CA GLY A 160 -27.94 -8.86 5.65
C GLY A 160 -27.72 -7.39 6.02
N VAL A 161 -26.47 -6.99 6.28
CA VAL A 161 -26.02 -5.65 6.65
C VAL A 161 -25.06 -5.14 5.58
N TRP A 162 -24.93 -3.82 5.44
CA TRP A 162 -23.88 -3.22 4.61
C TRP A 162 -22.80 -2.66 5.53
N ASP A 163 -21.60 -3.24 5.46
CA ASP A 163 -20.49 -2.97 6.37
C ASP A 163 -19.60 -1.77 5.94
N GLY A 164 -19.79 -1.23 4.73
CA GLY A 164 -19.03 -0.08 4.20
C GLY A 164 -19.75 1.25 4.28
N TYR A 165 -19.41 2.13 3.33
CA TYR A 165 -19.97 3.48 3.24
C TYR A 165 -21.45 3.45 2.89
N LYS A 166 -22.24 4.17 3.67
CA LYS A 166 -23.66 4.41 3.44
C LYS A 166 -23.81 5.87 3.04
N PRO A 167 -24.27 6.18 1.81
CA PRO A 167 -24.39 7.56 1.35
C PRO A 167 -25.23 8.42 2.29
N ASP A 168 -24.66 9.55 2.72
CA ASP A 168 -25.22 10.43 3.75
C ASP A 168 -24.99 11.93 3.47
N ALA A 169 -24.38 12.27 2.33
CA ALA A 169 -24.31 13.64 1.82
C ALA A 169 -25.58 13.99 1.06
N TYR A 170 -26.17 15.16 1.32
CA TYR A 170 -27.39 15.62 0.63
C TYR A 170 -27.09 16.54 -0.57
N PHE A 171 -25.84 16.97 -0.75
CA PHE A 171 -25.43 17.99 -1.72
C PHE A 171 -26.24 19.28 -1.59
N ASN A 172 -26.60 19.63 -0.35
CA ASN A 172 -27.37 20.80 0.02
C ASN A 172 -26.49 21.74 0.84
N PHE A 173 -25.72 22.56 0.12
CA PHE A 173 -24.66 23.36 0.71
C PHE A 173 -25.13 24.73 1.20
N ASP A 174 -24.67 25.13 2.39
CA ASP A 174 -24.73 26.53 2.81
C ASP A 174 -23.67 27.39 2.11
N SER A 175 -23.64 28.69 2.39
CA SER A 175 -22.73 29.64 1.74
C SER A 175 -21.24 29.36 1.99
N GLU A 176 -20.89 28.50 2.96
CA GLU A 176 -19.52 28.14 3.30
C GLU A 176 -19.16 26.71 2.87
N GLY A 177 -20.01 26.11 2.03
CA GLY A 177 -19.81 24.79 1.43
C GLY A 177 -20.16 23.63 2.36
N PHE A 178 -20.80 23.84 3.50
CA PHE A 178 -21.20 22.76 4.39
C PHE A 178 -22.52 22.14 3.96
N ASP A 179 -22.53 20.82 3.86
CA ASP A 179 -23.72 20.05 3.52
C ASP A 179 -24.68 19.95 4.71
N LYS A 180 -25.97 20.13 4.44
CA LYS A 180 -27.05 20.08 5.42
C LYS A 180 -28.12 19.06 5.03
N ASN A 181 -28.57 18.29 6.00
CA ASN A 181 -29.72 17.42 5.83
C ASN A 181 -31.03 18.25 5.63
N PRO A 182 -32.16 17.62 5.28
CA PRO A 182 -33.44 18.29 5.08
C PRO A 182 -33.95 19.05 6.32
N GLU A 183 -33.54 18.62 7.52
CA GLU A 183 -33.86 19.27 8.79
C GLU A 183 -32.96 20.48 9.10
N GLY A 184 -31.95 20.74 8.27
CA GLY A 184 -31.02 21.87 8.40
C GLY A 184 -29.78 21.60 9.28
N ALA A 185 -29.61 20.38 9.78
CA ALA A 185 -28.44 19.97 10.55
C ALA A 185 -27.25 19.63 9.64
N TYR A 186 -26.04 19.91 10.13
CA TYR A 186 -24.79 19.61 9.41
C TYR A 186 -24.53 18.11 9.33
N THR A 187 -24.24 17.60 8.13
CA THR A 187 -23.85 16.18 7.93
C THR A 187 -22.37 15.92 8.25
N GLY A 188 -21.61 17.00 8.41
CA GLY A 188 -20.16 16.98 8.54
C GLY A 188 -19.43 17.04 7.20
N TRP A 189 -20.10 16.81 6.07
CA TRP A 189 -19.47 16.99 4.76
C TRP A 189 -19.30 18.46 4.43
N ARG A 190 -18.16 18.80 3.81
CA ARG A 190 -17.89 20.13 3.28
C ARG A 190 -17.30 20.03 1.87
N SER A 191 -17.88 20.72 0.91
CA SER A 191 -17.35 20.83 -0.45
C SER A 191 -16.16 21.78 -0.51
N PHE A 192 -15.18 21.47 -1.36
CA PHE A 192 -14.13 22.41 -1.73
C PHE A 192 -13.94 22.45 -3.24
N ALA A 193 -13.64 23.63 -3.76
CA ALA A 193 -13.25 23.82 -5.14
C ALA A 193 -11.75 23.55 -5.29
N TYR A 194 -11.35 22.87 -6.36
CA TYR A 194 -9.97 22.55 -6.67
C TYR A 194 -9.71 22.75 -8.16
N HIS A 195 -8.44 22.91 -8.52
CA HIS A 195 -8.03 22.98 -9.91
C HIS A 195 -8.09 21.59 -10.56
N PRO A 196 -8.95 21.36 -11.58
CA PRO A 196 -9.06 20.06 -12.22
C PRO A 196 -7.71 19.53 -12.70
N PHE A 197 -7.51 18.23 -12.58
CA PHE A 197 -6.28 17.57 -12.99
C PHE A 197 -6.13 17.63 -14.52
N PRO A 198 -4.94 17.93 -15.08
CA PRO A 198 -4.74 18.01 -16.53
C PRO A 198 -5.14 16.74 -17.28
N GLY A 199 -5.74 16.88 -18.47
CA GLY A 199 -6.08 15.76 -19.37
C GLY A 199 -7.50 15.19 -19.21
N THR A 200 -7.63 13.87 -19.07
CA THR A 200 -8.92 13.15 -19.08
C THR A 200 -9.94 13.61 -18.03
N SER A 201 -9.49 14.24 -16.94
CA SER A 201 -10.35 14.75 -15.86
C SER A 201 -11.05 16.08 -16.20
N TRP A 202 -10.74 16.69 -17.35
CA TRP A 202 -11.38 17.94 -17.77
C TRP A 202 -12.84 17.77 -18.17
N THR A 203 -13.65 18.80 -17.92
CA THR A 203 -15.09 18.78 -18.28
C THR A 203 -15.30 18.72 -19.79
N THR A 204 -14.36 19.25 -20.57
CA THR A 204 -14.26 19.08 -22.01
C THR A 204 -14.11 17.63 -22.47
N ASN A 205 -13.75 16.71 -21.57
CA ASN A 205 -13.61 15.27 -21.84
C ASN A 205 -14.80 14.46 -21.29
N GLY A 206 -15.87 15.13 -20.88
CA GLY A 206 -17.22 14.54 -20.78
C GLY A 206 -17.72 14.28 -19.37
N SER A 207 -16.98 14.65 -18.34
CA SER A 207 -17.41 14.51 -16.94
C SER A 207 -17.20 15.79 -16.15
N ALA A 208 -18.19 16.18 -15.36
CA ALA A 208 -18.05 17.23 -14.35
C ALA A 208 -17.94 16.58 -12.98
N ASP A 209 -16.96 16.97 -12.19
CA ASP A 209 -16.73 16.43 -10.85
C ASP A 209 -16.61 17.50 -9.77
N ASP A 210 -16.82 17.04 -8.54
CA ASP A 210 -16.66 17.77 -7.29
C ASP A 210 -16.22 16.80 -6.19
N VAL A 211 -15.60 17.35 -5.13
CA VAL A 211 -15.11 16.59 -3.99
C VAL A 211 -15.56 17.24 -2.69
N LEU A 212 -16.01 16.41 -1.76
CA LEU A 212 -16.35 16.76 -0.39
C LEU A 212 -15.33 16.09 0.54
N ILE A 213 -14.99 16.78 1.62
CA ILE A 213 -14.18 16.25 2.72
C ILE A 213 -15.03 16.19 3.99
N ARG A 214 -14.80 15.16 4.81
CA ARG A 214 -15.31 15.08 6.17
C ARG A 214 -14.22 14.58 7.12
N LEU A 215 -14.01 15.27 8.23
CA LEU A 215 -13.14 14.80 9.31
C LEU A 215 -13.95 14.00 10.35
N ASP A 216 -13.25 13.14 11.12
CA ASP A 216 -13.87 12.39 12.21
C ASP A 216 -14.60 13.32 13.21
N THR A 217 -15.58 12.78 13.94
CA THR A 217 -16.32 13.48 14.99
C THR A 217 -15.43 14.27 15.96
N ALA A 218 -14.27 13.75 16.35
CA ALA A 218 -13.37 14.43 17.27
C ALA A 218 -12.85 15.79 16.73
N PHE A 219 -12.71 15.93 15.41
CA PHE A 219 -12.27 17.18 14.78
C PHE A 219 -13.38 18.21 14.64
N ARG A 220 -14.63 17.78 14.85
CA ARG A 220 -15.84 18.61 14.70
C ARG A 220 -16.37 19.12 16.03
N ASN A 221 -15.90 18.53 17.13
CA ASN A 221 -16.43 18.78 18.45
C ASN A 221 -15.49 19.66 19.29
N ASN A 222 -16.08 20.56 20.07
CA ASN A 222 -15.37 21.33 21.09
C ASN A 222 -14.78 20.42 22.19
N SER A 223 -14.08 21.00 23.16
CA SER A 223 -13.45 20.27 24.27
C SER A 223 -14.43 19.50 25.16
N SER A 224 -15.73 19.85 25.13
CA SER A 224 -16.80 19.16 25.87
C SER A 224 -17.43 18.01 25.09
N GLY A 225 -17.01 17.78 23.83
CA GLY A 225 -17.54 16.72 22.98
C GLY A 225 -18.82 17.08 22.22
N GLU A 226 -19.21 18.36 22.19
CA GLU A 226 -20.35 18.86 21.44
C GLU A 226 -19.92 19.40 20.08
N PHE A 227 -20.74 19.21 19.04
CA PHE A 227 -20.46 19.76 17.70
C PHE A 227 -20.31 21.29 17.76
N ASP A 228 -19.20 21.79 17.24
CA ASP A 228 -18.90 23.22 17.18
C ASP A 228 -18.34 23.59 15.81
N LEU A 229 -19.06 24.46 15.09
CA LEU A 229 -18.72 24.80 13.72
C LEU A 229 -17.39 25.57 13.64
N THR A 230 -17.06 26.39 14.62
CA THR A 230 -15.78 27.12 14.69
C THR A 230 -14.61 26.14 14.80
N THR A 231 -14.68 25.21 15.76
CA THR A 231 -13.72 24.11 15.94
C THR A 231 -13.54 23.33 14.65
N TYR A 232 -14.63 22.97 13.97
CA TYR A 232 -14.54 22.22 12.74
C TYR A 232 -13.82 23.00 11.62
N LYS A 233 -14.17 24.28 11.43
CA LYS A 233 -13.54 25.15 10.42
C LYS A 233 -12.05 25.33 10.68
N VAL A 234 -11.65 25.51 11.95
CA VAL A 234 -10.25 25.63 12.34
C VAL A 234 -9.49 24.33 12.07
N ASN A 235 -10.03 23.18 12.47
CA ASN A 235 -9.37 21.88 12.22
C ASN A 235 -9.25 21.57 10.72
N LEU A 236 -10.24 21.92 9.89
CA LEU A 236 -10.12 21.84 8.43
C LEU A 236 -9.01 22.74 7.88
N ALA A 237 -8.86 23.96 8.40
CA ALA A 237 -7.80 24.88 8.00
C ALA A 237 -6.40 24.39 8.44
N ILE A 238 -6.30 23.72 9.59
CA ILE A 238 -5.06 23.06 10.03
C ILE A 238 -4.70 21.91 9.09
N VAL A 239 -5.67 21.07 8.70
CA VAL A 239 -5.44 20.02 7.69
C VAL A 239 -5.03 20.64 6.35
N GLU A 240 -5.67 21.73 5.90
CA GLU A 240 -5.25 22.45 4.69
C GLU A 240 -3.79 22.95 4.80
N ALA A 241 -3.41 23.57 5.93
CA ALA A 241 -2.06 24.07 6.14
C ALA A 241 -1.01 22.94 6.14
N LEU A 242 -1.34 21.77 6.69
CA LEU A 242 -0.44 20.62 6.72
C LEU A 242 -0.29 19.94 5.36
N ILE A 243 -1.38 19.81 4.60
CA ILE A 243 -1.37 19.18 3.28
C ILE A 243 -0.68 20.09 2.25
N LYS A 244 -0.97 21.40 2.27
CA LYS A 244 -0.34 22.38 1.38
C LYS A 244 1.03 22.88 1.87
N ARG A 245 1.38 22.64 3.14
CA ARG A 245 2.62 23.11 3.77
C ARG A 245 2.80 24.62 3.66
N SER A 246 1.72 25.35 3.89
CA SER A 246 1.65 26.80 3.75
C SER A 246 0.68 27.41 4.75
N ASP A 247 0.85 28.70 5.02
CA ASP A 247 -0.11 29.46 5.84
C ASP A 247 -1.49 29.44 5.19
N VAL A 248 -2.53 29.33 6.01
CA VAL A 248 -3.93 29.35 5.55
C VAL A 248 -4.67 30.50 6.23
N PRO A 249 -5.14 31.51 5.49
CA PRO A 249 -6.00 32.56 6.03
C PRO A 249 -7.29 31.99 6.59
N ILE A 250 -7.72 32.49 7.75
CA ILE A 250 -8.99 32.13 8.39
C ILE A 250 -9.76 33.38 8.82
N ALA A 251 -11.06 33.23 9.06
CA ALA A 251 -11.81 34.27 9.77
C ALA A 251 -11.19 34.49 11.16
N ALA A 252 -11.37 35.69 11.73
CA ALA A 252 -10.87 36.01 13.06
C ALA A 252 -11.41 35.02 14.10
N VAL A 253 -10.50 34.36 14.83
CA VAL A 253 -10.81 33.34 15.84
C VAL A 253 -10.11 33.70 17.15
N ASP A 254 -10.83 33.55 18.26
CA ASP A 254 -10.30 33.75 19.62
C ASP A 254 -9.53 32.51 20.09
N GLU A 255 -8.21 32.60 20.08
CA GLU A 255 -7.30 31.54 20.51
C GLU A 255 -7.38 31.25 22.01
N ILE A 256 -7.79 32.24 22.82
CA ILE A 256 -7.96 32.05 24.26
C ILE A 256 -9.03 30.99 24.53
N SER A 257 -10.14 31.05 23.77
CA SER A 257 -11.22 30.07 23.86
C SER A 257 -10.82 28.66 23.39
N LEU A 258 -9.87 28.57 22.46
CA LEU A 258 -9.41 27.30 21.87
C LEU A 258 -8.20 26.71 22.59
N GLY A 259 -7.45 27.53 23.35
CA GLY A 259 -6.25 27.13 24.08
C GLY A 259 -5.05 26.81 23.18
N VAL A 260 -5.05 27.27 21.92
CA VAL A 260 -4.01 26.97 20.94
C VAL A 260 -3.59 28.25 20.23
N ASP A 261 -2.29 28.52 20.20
CA ASP A 261 -1.65 29.57 19.40
C ASP A 261 -1.57 29.09 17.94
N LEU A 262 -2.54 29.52 17.14
CA LEU A 262 -2.78 29.15 15.75
C LEU A 262 -1.88 29.95 14.79
N ASP A 263 -1.58 31.22 15.10
CA ASP A 263 -0.75 32.08 14.25
C ASP A 263 0.75 32.06 14.62
N LYS A 264 1.09 31.40 15.74
CA LYS A 264 2.44 31.18 16.28
C LYS A 264 3.16 32.48 16.65
N ASN A 265 2.42 33.48 17.12
CA ASN A 265 3.01 34.73 17.59
C ASN A 265 3.51 34.66 19.06
N GLY A 266 3.25 33.56 19.77
CA GLY A 266 3.66 33.32 21.16
C GLY A 266 2.68 33.81 22.22
N VAL A 267 1.53 34.37 21.83
CA VAL A 267 0.50 34.91 22.72
C VAL A 267 -0.89 34.48 22.24
N LEU A 268 -1.71 33.92 23.13
CA LEU A 268 -3.10 33.65 22.80
C LEU A 268 -3.88 34.97 22.64
N GLY A 269 -4.42 35.20 21.45
CA GLY A 269 -5.22 36.37 21.13
C GLY A 269 -6.21 36.10 20.02
N THR A 270 -6.20 36.93 18.99
CA THR A 270 -7.06 36.76 17.81
C THR A 270 -6.23 36.35 16.62
N ALA A 271 -6.41 35.12 16.15
CA ALA A 271 -5.78 34.62 14.93
C ALA A 271 -6.61 34.94 13.70
N THR A 272 -5.95 35.32 12.61
CA THR A 272 -6.55 35.48 11.27
C THR A 272 -5.91 34.56 10.23
N LYS A 273 -5.02 33.66 10.68
CA LYS A 273 -4.39 32.63 9.86
C LYS A 273 -4.01 31.43 10.72
N ILE A 274 -3.94 30.26 10.10
CA ILE A 274 -3.18 29.12 10.60
C ILE A 274 -1.77 29.26 10.05
N ARG A 275 -0.77 29.46 10.92
CA ARG A 275 0.64 29.48 10.53
C ARG A 275 1.11 28.03 10.32
N TYR A 276 1.62 27.73 9.14
CA TYR A 276 2.33 26.47 8.94
C TYR A 276 3.73 26.58 9.56
N ASP A 277 3.90 25.92 10.71
CA ASP A 277 5.17 25.82 11.42
C ASP A 277 5.37 24.39 11.93
N TRP A 278 5.90 23.54 11.05
CA TRP A 278 6.10 22.12 11.29
C TRP A 278 7.57 21.74 11.10
N ALA A 279 8.27 21.54 12.22
CA ALA A 279 9.58 20.90 12.31
C ALA A 279 9.68 20.19 13.67
N PRO A 280 9.05 19.00 13.82
CA PRO A 280 9.00 18.28 15.10
C PRO A 280 10.39 17.91 15.63
N LEU A 281 11.39 17.78 14.76
CA LEU A 281 12.80 17.60 15.14
C LEU A 281 13.37 18.77 15.94
N GLU A 282 12.86 19.97 15.68
CA GLU A 282 13.26 21.24 16.31
C GLU A 282 12.25 21.69 17.38
N GLY A 283 11.28 20.84 17.73
CA GLY A 283 10.21 21.17 18.68
C GLY A 283 9.11 22.09 18.12
N ARG A 284 9.16 22.45 16.83
CA ARG A 284 8.12 23.26 16.16
C ARG A 284 6.97 22.35 15.72
N ASN A 285 5.87 22.39 16.47
CA ASN A 285 4.69 21.55 16.25
C ASN A 285 3.44 22.39 16.02
N MET A 286 2.48 21.81 15.30
CA MET A 286 1.12 22.32 15.17
C MET A 286 0.18 21.51 16.07
N SER A 287 -1.01 22.06 16.36
CA SER A 287 -2.00 21.38 17.19
C SER A 287 -3.40 21.59 16.65
N PHE A 288 -4.22 20.54 16.69
CA PHE A 288 -5.66 20.65 16.53
C PHE A 288 -6.30 21.34 17.75
N VAL A 289 -7.56 21.76 17.57
CA VAL A 289 -8.37 22.38 18.62
C VAL A 289 -9.54 21.48 19.01
N GLY A 290 -10.18 21.78 20.15
CA GLY A 290 -11.33 21.02 20.64
C GLY A 290 -10.97 19.58 21.06
N GLN A 291 -11.89 18.64 20.83
CA GLN A 291 -11.70 17.25 21.23
C GLN A 291 -10.51 16.59 20.51
N ALA A 292 -10.26 16.95 19.24
CA ALA A 292 -9.09 16.47 18.50
C ALA A 292 -7.78 16.93 19.13
N GLY A 293 -7.69 18.19 19.59
CA GLY A 293 -6.51 18.70 20.30
C GLY A 293 -6.23 17.94 21.61
N LEU A 294 -7.28 17.65 22.38
CA LEU A 294 -7.16 16.85 23.62
C LEU A 294 -6.67 15.42 23.32
N ARG A 295 -7.22 14.79 22.27
CA ARG A 295 -6.82 13.45 21.85
C ARG A 295 -5.41 13.41 21.26
N GLN A 296 -5.00 14.45 20.54
CA GLN A 296 -3.63 14.63 20.07
C GLN A 296 -2.67 14.71 21.26
N ALA A 297 -2.97 15.52 22.28
CA ALA A 297 -2.16 15.63 23.48
C ALA A 297 -2.06 14.31 24.27
N ALA A 298 -3.09 13.47 24.21
CA ALA A 298 -3.09 12.13 24.77
C ALA A 298 -2.37 11.08 23.91
N GLY A 299 -1.82 11.46 22.74
CA GLY A 299 -1.15 10.54 21.81
C GLY A 299 -2.11 9.62 21.06
N THR A 300 -3.40 9.96 20.99
CA THR A 300 -4.44 9.14 20.32
C THR A 300 -4.82 9.61 18.91
N ILE A 301 -4.34 10.80 18.51
CA ILE A 301 -4.47 11.34 17.15
C ILE A 301 -3.09 11.74 16.66
N HIS A 302 -2.73 11.28 15.46
CA HIS A 302 -1.47 11.62 14.82
C HIS A 302 -1.55 12.91 14.02
N LEU A 303 -0.37 13.53 13.86
CA LEU A 303 -0.19 14.73 13.08
C LEU A 303 1.11 14.67 12.31
N ALA A 304 1.08 14.94 11.01
CA ALA A 304 2.28 15.17 10.21
C ALA A 304 1.97 15.96 8.93
N ALA A 305 2.99 16.69 8.44
CA ALA A 305 2.86 17.49 7.22
C ALA A 305 2.68 16.61 5.97
N GLY A 306 1.60 16.84 5.22
CA GLY A 306 1.30 16.07 4.02
C GLY A 306 0.61 14.72 4.29
N LEU A 307 0.18 14.43 5.52
CA LEU A 307 -0.67 13.28 5.85
C LEU A 307 -2.03 13.73 6.38
N PHE A 308 -3.09 13.02 6.00
CA PHE A 308 -4.42 13.25 6.56
C PHE A 308 -4.58 12.56 7.91
N PRO A 309 -5.37 13.14 8.84
CA PRO A 309 -5.70 12.45 10.08
C PRO A 309 -6.56 11.21 9.81
N GLU A 310 -6.44 10.21 10.70
CA GLU A 310 -7.29 9.02 10.65
C GLU A 310 -8.78 9.40 10.72
N GLY A 311 -9.60 8.63 10.00
CA GLY A 311 -11.03 8.90 9.88
C GLY A 311 -11.38 10.01 8.89
N THR A 312 -10.41 10.64 8.23
CA THR A 312 -10.70 11.54 7.10
C THR A 312 -11.41 10.78 5.99
N GLU A 313 -12.48 11.37 5.48
CA GLU A 313 -13.29 10.82 4.40
C GLU A 313 -13.31 11.80 3.21
N PHE A 314 -13.26 11.25 2.01
CA PHE A 314 -13.52 11.96 0.76
C PHE A 314 -14.71 11.35 0.03
N LEU A 315 -15.52 12.21 -0.57
CA LEU A 315 -16.62 11.82 -1.43
C LEU A 315 -16.51 12.60 -2.73
N GLN A 316 -16.39 11.91 -3.86
CA GLN A 316 -16.32 12.50 -5.19
C GLN A 316 -17.59 12.15 -5.95
N SER A 317 -18.32 13.16 -6.42
CA SER A 317 -19.45 12.94 -7.34
C SER A 317 -19.00 13.21 -8.77
N LEU A 318 -19.10 12.18 -9.63
CA LEU A 318 -18.77 12.28 -11.05
C LEU A 318 -20.08 12.34 -11.83
N ARG A 319 -20.31 13.43 -12.55
CA ARG A 319 -21.60 13.78 -13.17
C ARG A 319 -21.47 13.92 -14.67
N TYR A 320 -22.62 13.80 -15.35
CA TYR A 320 -22.75 14.26 -16.72
C TYR A 320 -22.60 15.79 -16.83
N VAL A 321 -22.42 16.28 -18.05
CA VAL A 321 -22.33 17.72 -18.33
C VAL A 321 -23.68 18.18 -18.87
N ASP A 322 -24.44 18.94 -18.08
CA ASP A 322 -25.70 19.53 -18.55
C ASP A 322 -25.43 20.76 -19.42
N VAL A 323 -26.29 20.97 -20.41
CA VAL A 323 -26.36 22.18 -21.21
C VAL A 323 -27.64 22.89 -20.79
N THR A 324 -27.49 23.97 -20.05
CA THR A 324 -28.62 24.81 -19.59
C THR A 324 -29.36 25.43 -20.77
N ASP A 325 -30.58 25.90 -20.54
CA ASP A 325 -31.39 26.52 -21.59
C ASP A 325 -30.76 27.82 -22.15
N SER A 326 -29.84 28.44 -21.40
CA SER A 326 -29.00 29.56 -21.86
C SER A 326 -27.74 29.14 -22.62
N GLY A 327 -27.57 27.84 -22.91
CA GLY A 327 -26.41 27.28 -23.61
C GLY A 327 -25.13 27.20 -22.77
N THR A 328 -25.23 27.39 -21.46
CA THR A 328 -24.08 27.31 -20.53
C THR A 328 -23.92 25.88 -20.02
N VAL A 329 -22.69 25.40 -19.89
CA VAL A 329 -22.40 24.07 -19.33
C VAL A 329 -22.37 24.09 -17.79
N ALA A 330 -22.93 23.06 -17.17
CA ALA A 330 -22.96 22.89 -15.72
C ALA A 330 -22.89 21.40 -15.33
N PRO A 331 -22.54 21.06 -14.09
CA PRO A 331 -22.71 19.70 -13.58
C PRO A 331 -24.18 19.29 -13.63
N ALA A 332 -24.46 18.11 -14.17
CA ALA A 332 -25.82 17.58 -14.25
C ALA A 332 -26.32 17.06 -12.89
N ALA A 333 -27.64 16.99 -12.73
CA ALA A 333 -28.26 16.39 -11.54
C ALA A 333 -27.91 14.89 -11.42
N ARG A 334 -27.84 14.19 -12.55
CA ARG A 334 -27.49 12.77 -12.62
C ARG A 334 -26.01 12.51 -12.34
N MET A 335 -25.73 11.58 -11.44
CA MET A 335 -24.40 11.06 -11.19
C MET A 335 -24.11 9.85 -12.09
N LYS A 336 -22.93 9.83 -12.68
CA LYS A 336 -22.32 8.65 -13.31
C LYS A 336 -21.76 7.70 -12.25
N GLU A 337 -21.02 8.29 -11.30
CA GLU A 337 -20.36 7.58 -10.21
C GLU A 337 -20.38 8.43 -8.93
N LEU A 338 -20.39 7.75 -7.79
CA LEU A 338 -20.13 8.32 -6.47
C LEU A 338 -18.99 7.53 -5.83
N ARG A 339 -17.81 8.14 -5.72
CA ARG A 339 -16.61 7.48 -5.22
C ARG A 339 -16.31 7.95 -3.80
N TYR A 340 -15.95 7.01 -2.95
CA TYR A 340 -15.71 7.22 -1.53
C TYR A 340 -14.33 6.71 -1.15
N ALA A 341 -13.64 7.46 -0.29
CA ALA A 341 -12.40 7.04 0.32
C ALA A 341 -12.41 7.36 1.82
N LYS A 342 -11.86 6.48 2.65
CA LYS A 342 -11.67 6.70 4.09
C LYS A 342 -10.27 6.34 4.52
N LYS A 343 -9.60 7.23 5.25
CA LYS A 343 -8.35 6.96 5.95
C LYS A 343 -8.64 6.08 7.16
N ARG A 344 -8.31 4.79 7.09
CA ARG A 344 -8.53 3.83 8.17
C ARG A 344 -7.31 3.64 9.08
N SER A 345 -6.12 3.94 8.59
CA SER A 345 -4.87 3.76 9.34
C SER A 345 -3.87 4.83 8.96
N TRP A 346 -3.20 5.37 9.96
CA TRP A 346 -2.11 6.31 9.79
C TRP A 346 -0.79 5.55 9.65
N LEU A 347 0.01 5.97 8.66
CA LEU A 347 1.32 5.38 8.38
C LEU A 347 2.37 6.46 8.58
N THR A 348 3.47 6.11 9.25
CA THR A 348 4.60 7.02 9.40
C THR A 348 5.26 7.27 8.06
N TYR A 349 6.14 8.28 8.01
CA TYR A 349 6.99 8.53 6.84
C TYR A 349 7.87 7.31 6.52
N LEU A 350 8.39 6.65 7.56
CA LEU A 350 9.18 5.43 7.40
C LEU A 350 8.35 4.28 6.83
N ASP A 351 7.12 4.08 7.31
CA ASP A 351 6.22 3.03 6.80
C ASP A 351 5.93 3.24 5.31
N LEU A 352 5.63 4.49 4.91
CA LEU A 352 5.37 4.85 3.51
C LEU A 352 6.63 4.69 2.64
N GLN A 353 7.80 5.01 3.17
CA GLN A 353 9.08 4.80 2.48
C GLN A 353 9.38 3.31 2.30
N MET A 354 9.19 2.51 3.35
CA MET A 354 9.36 1.06 3.31
C MET A 354 8.37 0.41 2.34
N ALA A 355 7.11 0.84 2.34
CA ALA A 355 6.10 0.35 1.41
C ALA A 355 6.49 0.66 -0.05
N ALA A 356 6.91 1.90 -0.33
CA ALA A 356 7.39 2.27 -1.67
C ALA A 356 8.63 1.47 -2.09
N GLY A 357 9.59 1.27 -1.18
CA GLY A 357 10.78 0.45 -1.42
C GLY A 357 10.45 -1.03 -1.66
N ALA A 358 9.47 -1.58 -0.95
CA ALA A 358 8.98 -2.94 -1.15
C ALA A 358 8.35 -3.11 -2.54
N VAL A 359 7.50 -2.17 -2.96
CA VAL A 359 6.90 -2.17 -4.31
C VAL A 359 7.98 -2.05 -5.39
N ALA A 360 8.95 -1.15 -5.22
CA ALA A 360 10.06 -0.99 -6.17
C ALA A 360 10.89 -2.28 -6.30
N LYS A 361 11.21 -2.92 -5.17
CA LYS A 361 11.92 -4.20 -5.16
C LYS A 361 11.10 -5.33 -5.76
N GLU A 362 9.81 -5.41 -5.46
CA GLU A 362 8.93 -6.42 -6.05
C GLU A 362 8.83 -6.27 -7.57
N LYS A 363 8.72 -5.04 -8.09
CA LYS A 363 8.75 -4.76 -9.53
C LYS A 363 10.10 -5.11 -10.16
N PHE A 364 11.21 -4.95 -9.42
CA PHE A 364 12.54 -5.33 -9.92
C PHE A 364 12.73 -6.87 -9.96
N ASP A 365 12.38 -7.56 -8.87
CA ASP A 365 12.57 -9.01 -8.75
C ASP A 365 11.54 -9.81 -9.57
N TYR A 366 10.31 -9.28 -9.69
CA TYR A 366 9.16 -9.93 -10.33
C TYR A 366 8.40 -8.94 -11.24
N PRO A 367 9.01 -8.46 -12.35
CA PRO A 367 8.46 -7.39 -13.19
C PRO A 367 7.09 -7.69 -13.81
N ASP A 368 6.72 -8.96 -13.86
CA ASP A 368 5.45 -9.40 -14.44
C ASP A 368 4.37 -9.73 -13.40
N ARG A 369 4.67 -9.56 -12.12
CA ARG A 369 3.69 -9.76 -11.06
C ARG A 369 2.72 -8.59 -11.05
N LEU A 370 1.43 -8.91 -11.12
CA LEU A 370 0.36 -7.92 -11.01
C LEU A 370 0.13 -7.50 -9.56
N GLU A 371 -0.19 -6.22 -9.38
CA GLU A 371 -0.58 -5.68 -8.06
C GLU A 371 -1.91 -6.29 -7.61
N ILE A 372 -2.03 -6.57 -6.31
CA ILE A 372 -3.27 -7.06 -5.71
C ILE A 372 -3.72 -6.06 -4.64
N PHE A 373 -5.01 -5.76 -4.70
CA PHE A 373 -5.71 -4.95 -3.72
C PHE A 373 -6.49 -5.88 -2.80
N LEU A 374 -6.66 -5.48 -1.54
CA LEU A 374 -7.32 -6.32 -0.54
C LEU A 374 -8.63 -5.68 -0.14
N GLY A 375 -9.68 -6.48 0.02
CA GLY A 375 -11.02 -5.99 0.33
C GLY A 375 -12.12 -6.66 -0.50
N ASP A 376 -13.29 -6.05 -0.54
CA ASP A 376 -14.47 -6.50 -1.28
C ASP A 376 -15.40 -5.31 -1.60
N VAL A 377 -16.47 -5.60 -2.35
CA VAL A 377 -17.47 -4.58 -2.78
C VAL A 377 -18.15 -3.89 -1.60
N GLU A 378 -18.27 -4.56 -0.45
CA GLU A 378 -19.07 -4.14 0.67
C GLU A 378 -18.26 -3.32 1.67
N GLN A 379 -17.04 -3.72 1.97
CA GLN A 379 -16.16 -3.00 2.91
C GLN A 379 -15.24 -1.98 2.21
N GLY A 380 -15.08 -2.11 0.89
CA GLY A 380 -14.14 -1.35 0.08
C GLY A 380 -12.78 -2.03 -0.06
N LEU A 381 -11.92 -1.45 -0.90
CA LEU A 381 -10.60 -1.95 -1.25
C LEU A 381 -9.50 -1.06 -0.65
N SER A 382 -8.53 -1.69 0.01
CA SER A 382 -7.33 -1.06 0.56
C SER A 382 -6.32 -0.74 -0.54
N ASN A 383 -5.75 0.47 -0.51
CA ASN A 383 -4.62 0.85 -1.36
C ASN A 383 -3.25 0.52 -0.74
N GLY A 384 -3.22 -0.09 0.45
CA GLY A 384 -1.97 -0.39 1.18
C GLY A 384 -1.29 0.83 1.84
N GLN A 385 -1.83 2.04 1.67
CA GLN A 385 -1.31 3.30 2.24
C GLN A 385 -2.26 3.89 3.30
N GLY A 386 -3.06 3.02 3.93
CA GLY A 386 -4.01 3.39 4.99
C GLY A 386 -5.37 3.89 4.51
N TRP A 387 -5.63 3.89 3.19
CA TRP A 387 -6.93 4.27 2.62
C TRP A 387 -7.74 3.06 2.16
N VAL A 388 -9.05 3.15 2.34
CA VAL A 388 -10.03 2.21 1.77
C VAL A 388 -10.97 2.95 0.83
N TYR A 389 -11.18 2.39 -0.36
CA TYR A 389 -11.98 2.95 -1.43
C TYR A 389 -13.20 2.11 -1.75
N GLN A 390 -14.31 2.77 -2.03
CA GLN A 390 -15.57 2.14 -2.44
C GLN A 390 -16.29 3.09 -3.40
N GLY A 391 -17.16 2.57 -4.25
CA GLY A 391 -17.94 3.45 -5.12
C GLY A 391 -19.29 2.89 -5.51
N PHE A 392 -20.12 3.79 -6.03
CA PHE A 392 -21.36 3.49 -6.71
C PHE A 392 -21.25 3.96 -8.17
N ILE A 393 -21.89 3.24 -9.08
CA ILE A 393 -21.91 3.53 -10.51
C ILE A 393 -23.30 3.22 -11.08
N GLU A 394 -23.68 3.87 -12.17
CA GLU A 394 -24.98 3.62 -12.83
C GLU A 394 -25.14 2.17 -13.29
N ASP A 395 -26.29 1.57 -12.98
CA ASP A 395 -26.75 0.35 -13.62
C ASP A 395 -27.40 0.63 -15.00
N SER A 396 -27.84 -0.41 -15.70
CA SER A 396 -28.46 -0.26 -17.03
C SER A 396 -29.76 0.56 -17.01
N GLY A 397 -30.44 0.61 -15.86
CA GLY A 397 -31.61 1.46 -15.64
C GLY A 397 -31.27 2.93 -15.38
N GLY A 398 -30.03 3.21 -14.99
CA GLY A 398 -29.55 4.55 -14.63
C GLY A 398 -29.61 4.85 -13.13
N ASP A 399 -29.98 3.85 -12.30
CA ASP A 399 -29.90 3.95 -10.84
C ASP A 399 -28.48 3.62 -10.37
N LEU A 400 -28.07 4.18 -9.23
CA LEU A 400 -26.75 3.89 -8.66
C LEU A 400 -26.73 2.53 -7.94
N ARG A 401 -25.80 1.66 -8.35
CA ARG A 401 -25.46 0.39 -7.70
C ARG A 401 -24.03 0.42 -7.16
N PRO A 402 -23.64 -0.44 -6.20
CA PRO A 402 -22.24 -0.62 -5.86
C PRO A 402 -21.39 -0.96 -7.09
N GLN A 403 -20.15 -0.46 -7.11
CA GLN A 403 -19.15 -0.87 -8.07
C GLN A 403 -18.75 -2.33 -7.81
N THR A 404 -18.49 -3.09 -8.86
CA THR A 404 -17.84 -4.40 -8.74
C THR A 404 -16.44 -4.24 -8.14
N TYR A 405 -15.85 -5.36 -7.73
CA TYR A 405 -14.46 -5.41 -7.31
C TYR A 405 -13.52 -4.82 -8.38
N GLU A 406 -13.62 -5.26 -9.63
CA GLU A 406 -12.81 -4.76 -10.75
C GLU A 406 -13.05 -3.28 -11.05
N GLU A 407 -14.32 -2.83 -10.98
CA GLU A 407 -14.63 -1.41 -11.11
C GLU A 407 -13.96 -0.57 -10.01
N THR A 408 -13.87 -1.08 -8.78
CA THR A 408 -13.18 -0.35 -7.71
C THR A 408 -11.65 -0.40 -7.88
N VAL A 409 -11.09 -1.52 -8.36
CA VAL A 409 -9.65 -1.65 -8.68
C VAL A 409 -9.19 -0.60 -9.69
N CYS A 410 -10.05 -0.20 -10.63
CA CYS A 410 -9.75 0.88 -11.57
C CYS A 410 -9.40 2.21 -10.88
N CYS A 411 -9.98 2.51 -9.70
CA CYS A 411 -9.63 3.71 -8.95
C CYS A 411 -8.20 3.64 -8.38
N MET A 412 -7.66 2.44 -8.15
CA MET A 412 -6.35 2.26 -7.53
C MET A 412 -5.23 2.74 -8.43
N GLY A 413 -5.45 2.80 -9.75
CA GLY A 413 -4.47 3.35 -10.69
C GLY A 413 -4.09 4.79 -10.43
N CYS A 414 -4.99 5.59 -9.85
CA CYS A 414 -4.73 6.98 -9.50
C CYS A 414 -4.49 7.21 -7.99
N HIS A 415 -4.77 6.22 -7.17
CA HIS A 415 -4.82 6.33 -5.70
C HIS A 415 -3.87 5.40 -4.95
N SER A 416 -2.97 4.76 -5.68
CA SER A 416 -1.88 3.96 -5.13
C SER A 416 -0.54 4.68 -5.34
N ALA A 417 0.50 3.97 -5.78
CA ALA A 417 1.89 4.44 -5.83
C ALA A 417 2.20 5.32 -7.05
N LEU A 418 1.50 6.46 -7.21
CA LEU A 418 1.86 7.51 -8.18
C LEU A 418 2.67 8.62 -7.52
N GLY A 419 3.75 9.06 -8.17
CA GLY A 419 4.64 10.10 -7.62
C GLY A 419 3.98 11.46 -7.39
N ILE A 420 2.92 11.79 -8.13
CA ILE A 420 2.23 13.08 -8.02
C ILE A 420 1.32 13.22 -6.79
N THR A 421 0.97 12.10 -6.13
CA THR A 421 -0.03 12.11 -5.05
C THR A 421 0.53 12.63 -3.73
N THR A 422 -0.34 13.22 -2.91
CA THR A 422 -0.11 13.58 -1.50
C THR A 422 -0.99 12.67 -0.64
N ASP A 423 -0.34 11.78 0.12
CA ASP A 423 -0.99 10.75 0.94
C ASP A 423 -2.05 9.94 0.16
N GLY A 424 -1.70 9.44 -1.04
CA GLY A 424 -2.59 8.64 -1.89
C GLY A 424 -3.74 9.42 -2.57
N THR A 425 -3.77 10.74 -2.44
CA THR A 425 -4.80 11.61 -3.02
C THR A 425 -4.18 12.80 -3.78
N PHE A 426 -4.95 13.50 -4.62
CA PHE A 426 -4.47 14.69 -5.36
C PHE A 426 -5.46 15.85 -5.37
N SER A 427 -6.71 15.68 -4.93
CA SER A 427 -7.74 16.71 -5.03
C SER A 427 -7.54 17.84 -4.00
N PHE A 428 -7.31 17.50 -2.74
CA PHE A 428 -7.26 18.48 -1.66
C PHE A 428 -5.96 19.31 -1.66
N SER A 429 -4.83 18.73 -2.09
CA SER A 429 -3.59 19.49 -2.35
C SER A 429 -3.76 20.50 -3.49
N ARG A 430 -4.73 20.28 -4.39
CA ARG A 430 -5.12 21.17 -5.48
C ARG A 430 -6.31 22.07 -5.15
N LYS A 431 -6.78 22.09 -3.89
CA LYS A 431 -7.85 22.99 -3.43
C LYS A 431 -7.47 24.45 -3.77
N MET A 432 -8.41 25.24 -4.28
CA MET A 432 -8.18 26.65 -4.58
C MET A 432 -7.89 27.44 -3.30
N ASP A 433 -7.03 28.46 -3.42
CA ASP A 433 -6.55 29.29 -2.30
C ASP A 433 -7.58 30.34 -1.83
N ALA A 434 -7.17 31.18 -0.88
CA ALA A 434 -8.05 32.12 -0.18
C ALA A 434 -8.61 33.22 -1.10
N GLU A 435 -7.97 33.51 -2.22
CA GLU A 435 -8.43 34.49 -3.22
C GLU A 435 -9.64 33.97 -4.02
N ALA A 436 -9.87 32.66 -4.01
CA ALA A 436 -11.04 32.08 -4.65
C ALA A 436 -12.32 32.42 -3.87
N TYR A 437 -13.46 32.32 -4.56
CA TYR A 437 -14.77 32.50 -3.93
C TYR A 437 -14.90 31.64 -2.68
N GLN A 438 -15.34 32.24 -1.57
CA GLN A 438 -15.47 31.58 -0.26
C GLN A 438 -14.18 30.84 0.18
N ASN A 439 -13.00 31.39 -0.14
CA ASN A 439 -11.69 30.80 0.17
C ASN A 439 -11.53 29.35 -0.35
N GLY A 440 -12.19 29.04 -1.47
CA GLY A 440 -12.21 27.69 -2.05
C GLY A 440 -13.18 26.71 -1.38
N TRP A 441 -14.00 27.14 -0.41
CA TRP A 441 -14.99 26.29 0.28
C TRP A 441 -16.40 26.44 -0.32
N TYR A 442 -16.59 25.90 -1.52
CA TYR A 442 -17.88 25.91 -2.21
C TYR A 442 -17.99 24.74 -3.17
N HIS A 443 -19.22 24.40 -3.52
CA HIS A 443 -19.54 23.39 -4.51
C HIS A 443 -19.71 24.02 -5.91
N ARG A 444 -19.39 23.28 -6.97
CA ARG A 444 -19.42 23.78 -8.37
C ARG A 444 -20.81 24.26 -8.85
N THR A 445 -21.88 23.88 -8.13
CA THR A 445 -23.25 24.36 -8.37
C THR A 445 -23.53 25.74 -7.76
N GLN A 446 -22.76 26.17 -6.77
CA GLN A 446 -22.87 27.50 -6.16
C GLN A 446 -22.12 28.55 -6.99
N LYS A 447 -20.95 28.17 -7.52
CA LYS A 447 -20.16 28.96 -8.46
C LYS A 447 -19.43 28.03 -9.42
N GLY A 448 -19.58 28.25 -10.72
CA GLY A 448 -18.82 27.54 -11.74
C GLY A 448 -17.35 27.99 -11.81
N LEU A 449 -16.59 27.48 -12.77
CA LEU A 449 -15.17 27.81 -12.94
C LEU A 449 -14.90 29.15 -13.66
N LYS A 450 -15.96 29.89 -14.03
CA LYS A 450 -15.80 31.13 -14.79
C LYS A 450 -15.07 32.19 -13.95
N GLY A 451 -14.04 32.79 -14.54
CA GLY A 451 -13.13 33.73 -13.87
C GLY A 451 -12.17 33.08 -12.88
N THR A 452 -12.01 31.75 -12.90
CA THR A 452 -10.94 31.08 -12.17
C THR A 452 -9.64 31.23 -12.94
N ILE A 453 -8.63 31.80 -12.29
CA ILE A 453 -7.28 31.98 -12.84
C ILE A 453 -6.61 30.61 -12.98
N GLU A 454 -5.79 30.46 -14.01
CA GLU A 454 -5.02 29.25 -14.24
C GLU A 454 -3.99 29.01 -13.12
N PRO A 455 -3.88 27.77 -12.60
CA PRO A 455 -2.91 27.46 -11.55
C PRO A 455 -1.48 27.46 -12.10
N LYS A 456 -0.53 27.75 -11.20
CA LYS A 456 0.90 27.70 -11.49
C LYS A 456 1.51 26.36 -11.05
N VAL A 457 2.52 25.92 -11.77
CA VAL A 457 3.34 24.73 -11.43
C VAL A 457 4.82 25.02 -11.65
N GLU A 458 5.69 24.53 -10.76
CA GLU A 458 7.14 24.65 -10.91
C GLU A 458 7.64 23.43 -11.69
N ILE A 459 8.35 23.67 -12.79
CA ILE A 459 8.94 22.62 -13.60
C ILE A 459 10.43 22.54 -13.29
N GLU A 460 10.89 21.36 -12.87
CA GLU A 460 12.27 21.13 -12.49
C GLU A 460 13.25 21.55 -13.60
N GLY A 461 14.08 22.55 -13.30
CA GLY A 461 15.08 23.08 -14.24
C GLY A 461 14.53 24.01 -15.34
N ALA A 462 13.23 24.31 -15.35
CA ALA A 462 12.61 25.21 -16.34
C ALA A 462 11.88 26.43 -15.72
N GLY A 463 11.58 26.41 -14.42
CA GLY A 463 10.94 27.52 -13.70
C GLY A 463 9.43 27.36 -13.52
N VAL A 464 8.74 28.45 -13.16
CA VAL A 464 7.30 28.45 -12.89
C VAL A 464 6.49 28.73 -14.15
N TYR A 465 5.52 27.89 -14.46
CA TYR A 465 4.61 28.02 -15.60
C TYR A 465 3.15 27.98 -15.18
N GLN A 466 2.29 28.50 -16.04
CA GLN A 466 0.86 28.23 -16.00
C GLN A 466 0.61 26.78 -16.43
N GLU A 467 -0.03 25.98 -15.57
CA GLU A 467 -0.04 24.50 -15.65
C GLU A 467 -0.73 23.97 -16.92
N TYR A 468 -1.92 24.48 -17.25
CA TYR A 468 -2.70 24.01 -18.39
C TYR A 468 -2.09 24.48 -19.72
N SER A 469 -1.55 25.68 -19.74
CA SER A 469 -0.79 26.26 -20.85
C SER A 469 0.46 25.43 -21.11
N PHE A 470 1.20 25.06 -20.05
CA PHE A 470 2.34 24.16 -20.15
C PHE A 470 1.92 22.77 -20.67
N TYR A 471 0.83 22.21 -20.15
CA TYR A 471 0.27 20.95 -20.65
C TYR A 471 -0.05 21.04 -22.16
N LEU A 472 -0.74 22.08 -22.62
CA LEU A 472 -1.05 22.26 -24.04
C LEU A 472 0.22 22.42 -24.88
N MET A 473 1.22 23.17 -24.42
CA MET A 473 2.48 23.35 -25.13
C MET A 473 3.28 22.05 -25.26
N TYR A 474 3.32 21.27 -24.18
CA TYR A 474 4.17 20.08 -24.07
C TYR A 474 3.49 18.81 -24.60
N ASN A 475 2.19 18.65 -24.34
CA ASN A 475 1.38 17.53 -24.83
C ASN A 475 0.76 17.80 -26.21
N ARG A 476 0.61 19.06 -26.64
CA ARG A 476 0.04 19.44 -27.96
C ARG A 476 -1.33 18.82 -28.27
N ALA A 477 -2.14 18.59 -27.24
CA ALA A 477 -3.48 18.00 -27.35
C ALA A 477 -4.34 18.37 -26.14
N GLY A 478 -5.66 18.23 -26.30
CA GLY A 478 -6.65 18.50 -25.23
C GLY A 478 -6.92 17.33 -24.29
N ASP A 479 -6.30 16.18 -24.56
CA ASP A 479 -6.35 14.95 -23.78
C ASP A 479 -5.20 14.03 -24.23
N GLU A 480 -5.02 12.94 -23.49
CA GLU A 480 -3.98 11.94 -23.67
C GLU A 480 -4.22 11.13 -24.95
N LEU A 481 -5.47 10.80 -25.26
CA LEU A 481 -5.85 10.05 -26.46
C LEU A 481 -5.83 10.91 -27.73
N ARG A 482 -5.66 12.24 -27.61
CA ARG A 482 -5.71 13.22 -28.70
C ARG A 482 -7.01 13.17 -29.52
N GLU A 483 -8.12 12.87 -28.85
CA GLU A 483 -9.45 12.78 -29.49
C GLU A 483 -10.27 14.08 -29.31
N ASN A 484 -9.80 15.03 -28.51
CA ASN A 484 -10.44 16.33 -28.31
C ASN A 484 -10.07 17.33 -29.42
N THR A 485 -10.71 17.14 -30.58
CA THR A 485 -10.56 18.02 -31.75
C THR A 485 -11.00 19.46 -31.48
N GLU A 486 -12.01 19.66 -30.62
CA GLU A 486 -12.49 21.00 -30.25
C GLU A 486 -11.39 21.83 -29.57
N VAL A 487 -10.69 21.24 -28.60
CA VAL A 487 -9.54 21.89 -27.96
C VAL A 487 -8.40 22.08 -28.95
N TYR A 488 -8.14 21.08 -29.82
CA TYR A 488 -7.09 21.21 -30.82
C TYR A 488 -7.34 22.40 -31.77
N GLU A 489 -8.52 22.47 -32.37
CA GLU A 489 -8.92 23.54 -33.28
C GLU A 489 -8.94 24.91 -32.59
N LYS A 490 -9.31 24.96 -31.31
CA LYS A 490 -9.34 26.19 -30.52
C LYS A 490 -7.94 26.71 -30.25
N PHE A 491 -7.04 25.86 -29.76
CA PHE A 491 -5.73 26.27 -29.24
C PHE A 491 -4.57 26.19 -30.23
N PHE A 492 -4.70 25.45 -31.34
CA PHE A 492 -3.61 25.24 -32.30
C PHE A 492 -3.99 25.68 -33.71
N THR A 493 -3.02 26.17 -34.46
CA THR A 493 -3.16 26.38 -35.91
C THR A 493 -3.17 25.02 -36.62
N PRO A 494 -3.59 24.95 -37.91
CA PRO A 494 -3.47 23.72 -38.68
C PRO A 494 -2.04 23.15 -38.76
N ALA A 495 -1.02 24.01 -38.57
CA ALA A 495 0.38 23.62 -38.49
C ALA A 495 0.83 23.12 -37.10
N GLY A 496 -0.10 23.00 -36.13
CA GLY A 496 0.20 22.55 -34.76
C GLY A 496 0.87 23.60 -33.88
N VAL A 497 0.86 24.87 -34.28
CA VAL A 497 1.43 25.98 -33.49
C VAL A 497 0.39 26.52 -32.52
N ILE A 498 0.74 26.67 -31.25
CA ILE A 498 -0.16 27.20 -30.22
C ILE A 498 -0.52 28.66 -30.51
N LYS A 499 -1.81 29.01 -30.36
CA LYS A 499 -2.31 30.37 -30.57
C LYS A 499 -2.11 31.18 -29.28
N THR A 500 -1.27 32.21 -29.33
CA THR A 500 -0.90 32.98 -28.12
C THR A 500 -2.06 33.81 -27.56
N ASP A 501 -2.96 34.32 -28.40
CA ASP A 501 -4.07 35.16 -27.94
C ASP A 501 -5.10 34.39 -27.11
N ILE A 502 -5.37 33.13 -27.43
CA ILE A 502 -6.28 32.29 -26.64
C ILE A 502 -5.61 31.78 -25.35
N ILE A 503 -4.28 31.62 -25.35
CA ILE A 503 -3.53 31.28 -24.13
C ILE A 503 -3.59 32.41 -23.11
N LYS A 504 -3.49 33.67 -23.53
CA LYS A 504 -3.70 34.81 -22.63
C LYS A 504 -5.08 34.78 -21.97
N GLN A 505 -6.13 34.45 -22.74
CA GLN A 505 -7.48 34.29 -22.20
C GLN A 505 -7.59 33.11 -21.24
N LEU A 506 -6.91 31.99 -21.53
CA LEU A 506 -6.85 30.82 -20.65
C LEU A 506 -6.20 31.17 -19.29
N ASN A 507 -5.15 31.98 -19.29
CA ASN A 507 -4.46 32.37 -18.06
C ASN A 507 -5.40 33.13 -17.11
N ASP A 508 -6.33 33.93 -17.64
CA ASP A 508 -7.31 34.71 -16.88
C ASP A 508 -8.58 33.91 -16.53
N ASP A 509 -8.98 32.95 -17.37
CA ASP A 509 -10.19 32.14 -17.18
C ASP A 509 -10.01 30.70 -17.72
N VAL A 510 -9.87 29.74 -16.80
CA VAL A 510 -9.73 28.31 -17.13
C VAL A 510 -10.92 27.74 -17.91
N THR A 511 -12.10 28.36 -17.88
CA THR A 511 -13.25 27.89 -18.67
C THR A 511 -13.03 27.98 -20.16
N VAL A 512 -12.08 28.79 -20.62
CA VAL A 512 -11.66 28.82 -22.03
C VAL A 512 -11.17 27.44 -22.48
N LEU A 513 -10.58 26.64 -21.60
CA LEU A 513 -10.17 25.26 -21.89
C LEU A 513 -11.14 24.21 -21.34
N LEU A 514 -11.68 24.43 -20.14
CA LEU A 514 -12.37 23.38 -19.39
C LEU A 514 -13.84 23.22 -19.77
N ASN A 515 -14.50 24.25 -20.32
CA ASN A 515 -15.90 24.14 -20.73
C ASN A 515 -16.03 23.66 -22.17
N PRO A 516 -16.70 22.51 -22.43
CA PRO A 516 -17.00 22.09 -23.79
C PRO A 516 -18.05 22.96 -24.46
N SER A 517 -18.09 22.90 -25.79
CA SER A 517 -19.27 23.32 -26.53
C SER A 517 -20.51 22.50 -26.12
N PRO A 518 -21.73 23.07 -26.20
CA PRO A 518 -22.97 22.33 -26.01
C PRO A 518 -23.04 21.04 -26.83
N GLN A 519 -22.58 21.08 -28.08
CA GLN A 519 -22.59 19.95 -29.01
C GLN A 519 -21.68 18.82 -28.52
N ARG A 520 -20.46 19.16 -28.07
CA ARG A 520 -19.53 18.17 -27.51
C ARG A 520 -20.04 17.58 -26.20
N ALA A 521 -20.61 18.40 -25.30
CA ALA A 521 -21.22 17.91 -24.06
C ALA A 521 -22.33 16.89 -24.33
N VAL A 522 -23.27 17.23 -25.22
CA VAL A 522 -24.36 16.33 -25.65
C VAL A 522 -23.82 15.04 -26.27
N MET A 523 -22.84 15.14 -27.18
CA MET A 523 -22.23 13.98 -27.83
C MET A 523 -21.56 13.02 -26.83
N LEU A 524 -20.77 13.54 -25.88
CA LEU A 524 -20.08 12.71 -24.88
C LEU A 524 -21.06 12.09 -23.88
N ASN A 525 -22.13 12.81 -23.50
CA ASN A 525 -23.19 12.26 -22.67
C ASN A 525 -23.86 11.06 -23.35
N LYS A 526 -24.19 11.17 -24.64
CA LYS A 526 -24.75 10.06 -25.43
C LYS A 526 -23.80 8.88 -25.48
N SER A 527 -22.52 9.11 -25.77
CA SER A 527 -21.52 8.03 -25.80
C SER A 527 -21.44 7.31 -24.46
N TYR A 528 -21.31 8.02 -23.35
CA TYR A 528 -21.27 7.40 -22.02
C TYR A 528 -22.57 6.64 -21.70
N ARG A 529 -23.74 7.16 -22.10
CA ARG A 529 -25.02 6.45 -21.94
C ARG A 529 -25.05 5.08 -22.62
N THR A 530 -24.34 4.91 -23.74
CA THR A 530 -24.21 3.58 -24.38
C THR A 530 -23.37 2.61 -23.55
N ILE A 531 -22.34 3.09 -22.84
CA ILE A 531 -21.55 2.26 -21.89
C ILE A 531 -22.44 1.83 -20.71
N VAL A 532 -23.25 2.75 -20.18
CA VAL A 532 -24.22 2.47 -19.11
C VAL A 532 -25.25 1.43 -19.55
N ALA A 533 -25.86 1.59 -20.73
CA ALA A 533 -26.83 0.63 -21.25
C ALA A 533 -26.23 -0.78 -21.44
N GLU A 534 -24.95 -0.86 -21.82
CA GLU A 534 -24.24 -2.12 -22.04
C GLU A 534 -23.63 -2.71 -20.75
N GLN A 535 -23.51 -1.93 -19.68
CA GLN A 535 -22.80 -2.28 -18.45
C GLN A 535 -21.35 -2.76 -18.69
N THR A 536 -20.67 -2.12 -19.65
CA THR A 536 -19.31 -2.52 -20.10
C THR A 536 -18.19 -1.75 -19.39
N PHE A 537 -18.38 -1.24 -18.18
CA PHE A 537 -17.41 -0.39 -17.49
C PHE A 537 -16.06 -1.07 -17.25
N ILE A 538 -16.05 -2.39 -17.03
CA ILE A 538 -14.84 -3.21 -16.88
C ILE A 538 -13.96 -3.23 -18.15
N TYR A 539 -14.52 -2.86 -19.31
CA TYR A 539 -13.80 -2.72 -20.57
C TYR A 539 -13.36 -1.28 -20.88
N GLY A 540 -13.58 -0.34 -19.95
CA GLY A 540 -13.17 1.06 -20.04
C GLY A 540 -14.35 2.02 -19.88
N ARG A 541 -14.10 3.20 -19.30
CA ARG A 541 -15.14 4.20 -18.99
C ARG A 541 -15.07 5.45 -19.86
N ASP A 542 -14.07 5.54 -20.72
CA ASP A 542 -13.84 6.66 -21.60
C ASP A 542 -14.97 6.80 -22.62
N ALA A 543 -15.60 7.99 -22.68
CA ALA A 543 -16.72 8.29 -23.56
C ALA A 543 -16.26 8.54 -25.01
N THR A 544 -15.55 7.59 -25.60
CA THR A 544 -15.09 7.66 -27.00
C THR A 544 -16.27 7.44 -27.96
N VAL A 545 -16.34 8.22 -29.04
CA VAL A 545 -17.42 8.08 -30.05
C VAL A 545 -16.92 7.24 -31.23
N THR A 546 -15.71 7.55 -31.68
CA THR A 546 -14.95 6.81 -32.68
C THR A 546 -13.86 6.00 -31.99
N PRO A 547 -13.42 4.88 -32.61
CA PRO A 547 -12.29 4.11 -32.08
C PRO A 547 -11.05 4.98 -31.93
N ALA A 548 -10.43 4.96 -30.76
CA ALA A 548 -9.22 5.72 -30.45
C ALA A 548 -8.05 5.26 -31.35
N ALA A 549 -7.43 6.20 -32.06
CA ALA A 549 -6.35 5.91 -33.01
C ALA A 549 -4.96 6.00 -32.36
N ASN A 550 -4.84 6.83 -31.34
CA ASN A 550 -3.59 7.23 -30.71
C ASN A 550 -3.22 6.38 -29.49
N VAL A 551 -3.72 5.15 -29.41
CA VAL A 551 -3.39 4.19 -28.35
C VAL A 551 -2.78 2.93 -28.95
N HIS A 552 -1.87 2.33 -28.21
CA HIS A 552 -1.34 1.02 -28.51
C HIS A 552 -2.38 -0.05 -28.21
N LYS A 553 -2.57 -1.00 -29.14
CA LYS A 553 -3.28 -2.25 -28.87
C LYS A 553 -2.39 -3.24 -28.12
N GLN A 554 -1.10 -3.23 -28.46
CA GLN A 554 -0.05 -4.00 -27.82
C GLN A 554 1.22 -3.15 -27.75
N VAL A 555 2.04 -3.40 -26.74
CA VAL A 555 3.34 -2.78 -26.52
C VAL A 555 4.37 -3.84 -26.19
N GLU A 556 5.59 -3.65 -26.68
CA GLU A 556 6.71 -4.54 -26.36
C GLU A 556 7.30 -4.22 -24.99
N PHE A 557 8.02 -5.18 -24.41
CA PHE A 557 8.71 -4.96 -23.13
C PHE A 557 9.74 -3.83 -23.27
N SER A 558 9.63 -2.82 -22.41
CA SER A 558 10.46 -1.61 -22.43
C SER A 558 10.49 -0.91 -23.78
N GLN A 559 9.37 -0.96 -24.53
CA GLN A 559 9.21 -0.18 -25.74
C GLN A 559 9.41 1.31 -25.42
N SER A 560 10.28 1.97 -26.16
CA SER A 560 10.55 3.40 -25.96
C SER A 560 9.32 4.25 -26.24
N THR A 561 9.07 5.24 -25.38
CA THR A 561 8.08 6.31 -25.62
C THR A 561 8.63 7.43 -26.50
N LYS A 562 9.90 7.37 -26.91
CA LYS A 562 10.62 8.44 -27.62
C LYS A 562 10.78 9.76 -26.83
N ILE A 563 10.28 9.82 -25.60
CA ILE A 563 10.51 10.95 -24.70
C ILE A 563 11.97 10.88 -24.24
N ALA A 564 12.75 11.92 -24.55
CA ALA A 564 14.19 11.93 -24.28
C ALA A 564 14.53 12.17 -22.80
N LYS A 565 13.67 12.90 -22.09
CA LYS A 565 13.87 13.27 -20.68
C LYS A 565 12.52 13.39 -19.97
N SER A 566 12.45 12.87 -18.75
CA SER A 566 11.28 13.02 -17.88
C SER A 566 11.07 14.49 -17.51
N VAL A 567 9.83 14.94 -17.53
CA VAL A 567 9.43 16.24 -16.99
C VAL A 567 8.90 16.04 -15.58
N ASN A 568 9.43 16.78 -14.62
CA ASN A 568 8.98 16.71 -13.23
C ASN A 568 8.34 18.03 -12.83
N THR A 569 7.09 17.95 -12.40
CA THR A 569 6.42 19.05 -11.72
C THR A 569 6.74 18.98 -10.23
N LEU A 570 7.21 20.09 -9.67
CA LEU A 570 7.32 20.30 -8.24
C LEU A 570 6.03 21.00 -7.79
N SER A 571 5.40 20.48 -6.73
CA SER A 571 4.28 21.18 -6.11
C SER A 571 4.74 22.57 -5.66
N ILE A 572 4.07 23.63 -6.13
CA ILE A 572 4.33 25.02 -5.71
C ILE A 572 3.87 25.26 -4.27
N ALA A 573 3.06 24.36 -3.69
CA ALA A 573 2.47 24.54 -2.37
C ALA A 573 3.55 24.89 -1.33
N GLY A 574 3.54 26.17 -0.91
CA GLY A 574 4.43 26.72 0.12
C GLY A 574 5.80 27.27 -0.31
N ARG A 575 6.16 27.36 -1.61
CA ARG A 575 7.54 27.79 -2.00
C ARG A 575 7.75 29.28 -2.24
N PHE A 576 6.71 30.08 -2.46
CA PHE A 576 6.86 31.51 -2.74
C PHE A 576 5.77 32.33 -2.05
N ASN A 577 6.18 33.33 -1.26
CA ASN A 577 5.25 34.37 -0.80
C ASN A 577 4.81 35.21 -2.01
N ALA A 578 3.55 35.66 -2.03
CA ALA A 578 2.98 36.48 -3.11
C ALA A 578 3.84 37.73 -3.46
N SER A 579 4.64 38.22 -2.52
CA SER A 579 5.58 39.34 -2.71
C SER A 579 6.79 39.01 -3.59
N GLU A 580 7.24 37.76 -3.67
CA GLU A 580 8.38 37.34 -4.52
C GLU A 580 7.96 37.11 -5.98
N ILE A 581 6.68 36.82 -6.20
CA ILE A 581 6.11 36.53 -7.53
C ILE A 581 6.09 37.77 -8.44
N ALA A 582 5.97 38.97 -7.87
CA ALA A 582 5.93 40.21 -8.66
C ALA A 582 7.29 40.60 -9.27
N ALA A 583 8.41 40.11 -8.71
CA ALA A 583 9.75 40.51 -9.14
C ALA A 583 10.25 39.74 -10.38
N ASN A 584 9.78 38.49 -10.60
CA ASN A 584 10.31 37.60 -11.64
C ASN A 584 9.39 37.45 -12.87
N ALA A 585 8.20 38.04 -12.88
CA ALA A 585 7.21 37.86 -13.96
C ALA A 585 7.44 38.72 -15.22
N VAL A 586 8.49 39.54 -15.28
CA VAL A 586 8.62 40.59 -16.32
C VAL A 586 9.63 40.28 -17.43
N SER A 587 10.46 39.22 -17.36
CA SER A 587 11.62 39.12 -18.27
C SER A 587 11.66 38.01 -19.33
N THR A 588 10.69 37.10 -19.43
CA THR A 588 10.82 35.94 -20.36
C THR A 588 9.66 35.78 -21.34
N LEU A 589 9.44 36.82 -22.15
CA LEU A 589 8.82 36.69 -23.47
C LEU A 589 9.67 37.44 -24.50
N SER A 590 10.74 36.82 -24.96
CA SER A 590 11.29 37.15 -26.28
C SER A 590 11.57 35.87 -27.05
N SER A 591 11.10 35.92 -28.29
CA SER A 591 11.09 34.88 -29.30
C SER A 591 12.46 34.30 -29.60
N THR A 592 12.58 32.96 -29.56
CA THR A 592 13.48 32.24 -30.48
C THR A 592 12.94 30.85 -30.80
N SER A 593 12.64 30.68 -32.08
CA SER A 593 12.47 29.42 -32.79
C SER A 593 13.76 28.58 -32.73
N VAL A 594 13.66 27.29 -32.43
CA VAL A 594 14.78 26.35 -32.57
C VAL A 594 14.53 25.51 -33.83
N GLU A 595 15.23 25.86 -34.90
CA GLU A 595 15.43 24.99 -36.08
C GLU A 595 16.69 24.13 -35.89
N ASN A 596 16.62 22.89 -36.36
CA ASN A 596 17.72 21.92 -36.46
C ASN A 596 18.79 22.37 -37.48
N THR A 597 20.08 22.16 -37.21
CA THR A 597 21.09 21.75 -38.22
C THR A 597 22.46 21.39 -37.58
N ALA A 598 23.26 20.61 -38.31
CA ALA A 598 24.42 19.85 -37.87
C ALA A 598 25.81 20.47 -38.22
N ALA A 599 26.81 20.15 -37.38
CA ALA A 599 28.27 19.96 -37.60
C ALA A 599 29.22 21.10 -38.09
N VAL A 600 30.35 21.31 -37.36
CA VAL A 600 31.80 21.20 -37.74
C VAL A 600 32.72 22.01 -36.78
N VAL A 601 33.97 21.53 -36.61
CA VAL A 601 35.01 21.79 -35.57
C VAL A 601 36.01 22.92 -35.95
N GLY A 602 36.60 23.64 -34.97
CA GLY A 602 37.98 24.20 -35.11
C GLY A 602 38.43 25.45 -34.31
N SER A 603 39.47 25.27 -33.49
CA SER A 603 40.50 26.23 -32.98
C SER A 603 40.14 27.30 -31.92
N GLY A 604 40.91 27.31 -30.82
CA GLY A 604 40.81 28.25 -29.70
C GLY A 604 41.80 29.43 -29.78
N MET A 605 41.47 30.52 -29.07
CA MET A 605 42.30 31.70 -28.86
C MET A 605 42.25 32.15 -27.38
N SER A 606 43.40 32.52 -26.84
CA SER A 606 43.63 33.01 -25.46
C SER A 606 43.53 34.54 -25.37
N GLY A 607 42.91 35.06 -24.31
CA GLY A 607 42.84 36.49 -24.00
C GLY A 607 44.00 37.00 -23.11
N PRO A 608 44.13 38.33 -22.92
CA PRO A 608 45.32 38.98 -22.34
C PRO A 608 45.57 38.74 -20.85
N ASP A 609 44.68 38.01 -20.15
CA ASP A 609 44.76 37.70 -18.73
C ASP A 609 45.13 36.23 -18.45
N GLY A 610 45.43 35.44 -19.48
CA GLY A 610 45.84 34.04 -19.36
C GLY A 610 44.71 33.05 -19.09
N THR A 611 43.44 33.46 -19.20
CA THR A 611 42.30 32.55 -19.03
C THR A 611 42.11 31.66 -20.26
N LEU A 612 42.05 30.34 -20.06
CA LEU A 612 41.73 29.35 -21.10
C LEU A 612 40.22 29.08 -21.13
N TYR A 613 39.60 29.26 -22.29
CA TYR A 613 38.21 28.91 -22.56
C TYR A 613 38.15 27.51 -23.19
N SER A 614 37.24 26.64 -22.72
CA SER A 614 36.92 25.38 -23.41
C SER A 614 35.51 25.48 -24.00
N VAL A 615 35.38 25.07 -25.26
CA VAL A 615 34.11 25.09 -26.01
C VAL A 615 33.59 23.65 -26.05
N ALA A 616 32.45 23.40 -25.42
CA ALA A 616 31.70 22.14 -25.60
C ALA A 616 30.85 22.21 -26.87
N LYS A 617 30.47 21.03 -27.39
CA LYS A 617 29.85 20.81 -28.72
C LYS A 617 28.43 21.40 -28.87
N ASP A 618 27.94 22.10 -27.86
CA ASP A 618 26.63 22.75 -27.74
C ASP A 618 26.70 24.29 -27.75
N GLY A 619 27.89 24.89 -27.94
CA GLY A 619 28.03 26.34 -28.13
C GLY A 619 27.88 27.18 -26.85
N LEU A 620 27.88 26.57 -25.67
CA LEU A 620 27.84 27.29 -24.38
C LEU A 620 29.25 27.66 -23.90
N ILE A 621 29.43 28.92 -23.49
CA ILE A 621 30.65 29.43 -22.83
C ILE A 621 30.44 29.33 -21.31
N TYR A 622 31.22 28.49 -20.63
CA TYR A 622 31.20 28.40 -19.16
C TYR A 622 32.16 29.41 -18.54
N LYS A 623 31.65 30.23 -17.62
CA LYS A 623 32.45 31.06 -16.71
C LYS A 623 32.52 30.35 -15.36
N SER A 624 33.66 29.74 -15.03
CA SER A 624 33.86 29.16 -13.70
C SER A 624 34.20 30.27 -12.70
N SER A 625 33.28 30.58 -11.79
CA SER A 625 33.56 31.40 -10.61
C SER A 625 33.75 30.49 -9.39
N TYR A 626 34.96 29.99 -9.19
CA TYR A 626 35.44 29.53 -7.89
C TYR A 626 36.89 29.99 -7.70
N SER A 627 37.07 30.93 -6.77
CA SER A 627 38.39 31.41 -6.31
C SER A 627 38.90 30.44 -5.24
N MET A 628 39.97 29.71 -5.55
CA MET A 628 40.74 28.94 -4.56
C MET A 628 41.52 29.87 -3.65
N LYS A 629 41.02 30.14 -2.44
CA LYS A 629 41.84 30.35 -1.24
C LYS A 629 41.03 29.91 -0.02
N ASP A 630 41.47 28.79 0.55
CA ASP A 630 41.27 28.27 1.91
C ASP A 630 40.92 26.77 1.90
N VAL A 631 41.91 25.96 1.51
CA VAL A 631 41.97 24.53 1.86
C VAL A 631 43.39 24.24 2.35
N PHE A 632 43.52 24.03 3.65
CA PHE A 632 44.66 23.37 4.28
C PHE A 632 44.08 22.32 5.23
N PHE A 633 44.10 21.05 4.83
CA PHE A 633 44.38 19.93 5.72
C PHE A 633 45.07 18.83 4.92
N PRO A 634 46.17 18.24 5.43
CA PRO A 634 47.01 17.33 4.68
C PRO A 634 46.49 15.89 4.75
N PHE A 635 46.44 15.22 3.61
CA PHE A 635 46.66 13.78 3.53
C PHE A 635 48.14 13.55 3.16
N PRO A 636 48.77 12.49 3.66
CA PRO A 636 49.78 11.77 2.90
C PRO A 636 49.26 10.38 2.51
N ASP A 637 48.99 10.26 1.21
CA ASP A 637 49.52 9.24 0.31
C ASP A 637 49.47 7.75 0.69
N ARG A 638 48.68 6.98 -0.09
CA ARG A 638 49.23 6.27 -1.26
C ARG A 638 48.12 5.81 -2.22
N LEU A 639 48.18 6.34 -3.44
CA LEU A 639 47.54 5.88 -4.67
C LEU A 639 48.04 4.49 -5.11
N THR A 640 47.18 3.66 -5.69
CA THR A 640 47.18 3.24 -7.13
C THR A 640 46.20 2.07 -7.40
N LEU A 641 45.28 2.28 -8.35
CA LEU A 641 44.55 1.22 -9.12
C LEU A 641 45.53 0.61 -10.17
N PRO A 642 45.20 -0.43 -11.00
CA PRO A 642 44.21 -1.52 -10.96
C PRO A 642 44.83 -2.91 -11.28
N VAL A 643 44.34 -4.03 -10.71
CA VAL A 643 44.58 -5.38 -11.27
C VAL A 643 43.33 -6.25 -11.09
N ARG A 644 42.92 -6.89 -12.20
CA ARG A 644 41.94 -7.98 -12.21
C ARG A 644 42.37 -9.08 -11.23
N THR A 645 41.60 -9.26 -10.16
CA THR A 645 41.55 -10.52 -9.45
C THR A 645 40.11 -10.76 -9.04
N ILE A 646 39.55 -11.85 -9.57
CA ILE A 646 38.33 -12.48 -9.08
C ILE A 646 38.61 -12.83 -7.61
N VAL A 647 37.94 -12.15 -6.68
CA VAL A 647 37.86 -12.56 -5.27
C VAL A 647 36.38 -12.91 -5.04
N PRO A 648 36.06 -14.13 -4.57
CA PRO A 648 34.69 -14.57 -4.47
C PRO A 648 33.93 -13.77 -3.41
N LEU A 649 32.65 -13.49 -3.70
CA LEU A 649 31.61 -13.23 -2.71
C LEU A 649 31.67 -14.33 -1.65
N ALA A 650 32.33 -14.07 -0.52
CA ALA A 650 32.37 -14.97 0.61
C ALA A 650 31.63 -14.32 1.78
N GLU A 651 30.43 -14.87 2.03
CA GLU A 651 29.81 -15.07 3.34
C GLU A 651 29.32 -13.84 4.11
N ILE A 652 28.19 -13.30 3.66
CA ILE A 652 27.08 -13.02 4.59
C ILE A 652 26.09 -14.16 4.38
N SER A 653 26.13 -15.17 5.26
CA SER A 653 25.16 -16.26 5.27
C SER A 653 23.79 -15.68 5.63
N SER A 654 22.96 -15.54 4.61
CA SER A 654 21.54 -15.27 4.74
C SER A 654 20.85 -16.41 5.48
N CYS A 655 20.44 -16.19 6.73
CA CYS A 655 19.48 -17.04 7.42
C CYS A 655 18.08 -16.82 6.79
N TYR A 656 17.79 -17.51 5.69
CA TYR A 656 16.45 -17.57 5.09
C TYR A 656 15.47 -18.47 5.88
N SER A 657 15.86 -18.99 7.05
CA SER A 657 15.01 -19.68 8.04
C SER A 657 14.57 -18.79 9.21
N CYS A 658 15.00 -17.53 9.23
CA CYS A 658 14.67 -16.58 10.27
C CYS A 658 13.25 -16.00 10.03
N HIS A 659 12.47 -15.76 11.09
CA HIS A 659 11.15 -15.08 11.05
C HIS A 659 11.23 -13.60 10.56
N ARG A 660 12.31 -13.21 9.88
CA ARG A 660 12.55 -11.92 9.24
C ARG A 660 13.33 -12.13 7.94
N LEU A 661 12.81 -11.59 6.83
CA LEU A 661 13.65 -10.92 5.85
C LEU A 661 14.07 -9.59 6.51
N SER A 662 15.29 -9.51 7.03
CA SER A 662 15.87 -8.23 7.47
C SER A 662 16.59 -7.58 6.28
N TYR A 663 16.12 -6.41 5.86
CA TYR A 663 16.93 -5.47 5.08
C TYR A 663 17.98 -4.85 6.00
N SER A 664 19.24 -4.76 5.55
CA SER A 664 20.29 -3.98 6.21
C SER A 664 20.08 -2.49 5.94
N VAL A 665 19.83 -1.71 6.98
CA VAL A 665 20.02 -0.25 6.95
C VAL A 665 21.52 0.01 7.01
N PRO A 666 22.13 0.79 6.10
CA PRO A 666 23.50 1.25 6.29
C PRO A 666 23.57 2.03 7.59
N ALA A 667 24.36 1.52 8.53
CA ALA A 667 24.61 2.18 9.80
C ALA A 667 25.42 3.45 9.54
N GLU A 668 24.79 4.61 9.70
CA GLU A 668 25.45 5.84 10.15
C GLU A 668 24.39 6.77 10.78
N ASN A 669 24.57 7.03 12.08
CA ASN A 669 23.77 7.88 12.99
C ASN A 669 22.43 7.33 13.53
N LEU A 670 22.52 6.31 14.39
CA LEU A 670 21.50 6.01 15.40
C LEU A 670 21.85 6.72 16.71
N SER A 671 21.32 7.93 16.89
CA SER A 671 21.03 8.46 18.22
C SER A 671 19.73 9.24 18.12
N ASP A 672 18.75 8.81 18.91
CA ASP A 672 17.47 9.47 19.16
C ASP A 672 16.38 9.26 18.09
N ARG A 673 15.45 8.31 18.33
CA ARG A 673 13.99 8.56 18.40
C ARG A 673 13.15 7.30 18.52
N SER A 674 12.42 7.29 19.64
CA SER A 674 11.29 6.46 20.00
C SER A 674 10.22 6.44 18.90
N MET A 675 9.82 5.24 18.51
CA MET A 675 8.62 5.00 17.71
C MET A 675 7.39 5.23 18.64
N TYR A 676 6.32 5.86 18.13
CA TYR A 676 5.04 6.07 18.83
C TYR A 676 3.89 5.67 17.88
N ILE A 677 2.88 4.93 18.37
CA ILE A 677 1.62 4.63 17.65
C ILE A 677 0.41 4.73 18.61
N ALA A 678 -0.75 5.10 18.05
CA ALA A 678 -2.04 5.41 18.69
C ALA A 678 -3.13 4.38 18.31
N PRO A 679 -4.25 4.26 19.07
CA PRO A 679 -5.21 3.16 18.99
C PRO A 679 -6.34 3.36 17.96
N ALA A 680 -6.84 2.28 17.37
CA ALA A 680 -7.98 2.29 16.44
C ALA A 680 -9.34 1.98 17.13
N PRO A 681 -10.45 2.68 16.81
CA PRO A 681 -11.77 2.35 17.33
C PRO A 681 -12.48 1.29 16.47
N GLY A 682 -12.91 0.20 17.11
CA GLY A 682 -13.99 -0.65 16.59
C GLY A 682 -13.60 -2.06 16.15
N GLY A 683 -12.88 -2.81 16.98
CA GLY A 683 -13.14 -4.22 17.22
C GLY A 683 -13.41 -4.37 18.71
N THR A 684 -14.23 -5.32 19.15
CA THR A 684 -14.34 -5.61 20.59
C THR A 684 -13.02 -6.21 21.06
N GLU A 685 -12.07 -5.34 21.41
CA GLU A 685 -11.01 -5.68 22.33
C GLU A 685 -11.70 -5.94 23.67
N ASN A 686 -11.76 -7.20 24.11
CA ASN A 686 -11.94 -7.44 25.54
C ASN A 686 -10.79 -6.66 26.19
N GLY A 687 -11.10 -5.61 26.98
CA GLY A 687 -10.15 -4.66 27.58
C GLY A 687 -9.19 -5.27 28.60
N ALA A 688 -8.53 -6.37 28.23
CA ALA A 688 -7.73 -7.26 29.04
C ALA A 688 -6.31 -7.48 28.44
N LEU A 689 -5.95 -6.73 27.40
CA LEU A 689 -4.59 -6.63 26.90
C LEU A 689 -3.71 -5.93 27.94
N LYS A 690 -2.58 -6.54 28.28
CA LYS A 690 -1.65 -6.01 29.29
C LYS A 690 -0.25 -5.95 28.71
N ARG A 691 0.30 -4.74 28.61
CA ARG A 691 1.72 -4.50 28.34
C ARG A 691 2.55 -4.98 29.53
N LEU A 692 3.54 -5.81 29.27
CA LEU A 692 4.43 -6.36 30.30
C LEU A 692 5.78 -5.64 30.32
N THR A 693 6.26 -5.10 29.21
CA THR A 693 7.55 -4.38 29.12
C THR A 693 7.42 -3.00 28.52
N ASP A 694 8.36 -2.11 28.85
CA ASP A 694 8.39 -0.70 28.42
C ASP A 694 9.81 -0.19 28.15
N SER A 695 10.69 -1.10 27.70
CA SER A 695 12.09 -0.76 27.46
C SER A 695 12.26 0.07 26.17
N ALA A 696 13.39 0.79 26.09
CA ALA A 696 13.71 1.62 24.92
C ALA A 696 14.20 0.79 23.71
N ASP A 697 14.64 -0.44 23.96
CA ASP A 697 15.09 -1.40 22.95
C ASP A 697 13.97 -2.40 22.63
N ALA A 698 14.05 -3.09 21.49
CA ALA A 698 13.02 -4.07 21.13
C ALA A 698 13.03 -5.28 22.08
N ASP A 699 11.87 -5.59 22.66
CA ASP A 699 11.63 -6.79 23.46
C ASP A 699 11.02 -7.89 22.59
N LEU A 700 11.70 -9.03 22.48
CA LEU A 700 11.41 -10.07 21.49
C LEU A 700 11.31 -11.47 22.11
N TYR A 701 10.62 -12.36 21.39
CA TYR A 701 10.58 -13.81 21.64
C TYR A 701 10.16 -14.20 23.08
N PRO A 702 8.98 -13.75 23.56
CA PRO A 702 8.52 -14.12 24.90
C PRO A 702 8.22 -15.61 25.01
N GLN A 703 8.47 -16.22 26.17
CA GLN A 703 8.17 -17.62 26.48
C GLN A 703 7.69 -17.78 27.92
N TRP A 704 6.62 -18.55 28.11
CA TRP A 704 6.12 -18.94 29.43
C TRP A 704 7.01 -19.99 30.08
N SER A 705 7.17 -19.91 31.40
CA SER A 705 7.65 -21.04 32.19
C SER A 705 6.61 -22.17 32.21
N PRO A 706 7.03 -23.44 32.38
CA PRO A 706 6.11 -24.59 32.36
C PRO A 706 5.00 -24.54 33.42
N ASP A 707 5.26 -23.87 34.55
CA ASP A 707 4.29 -23.65 35.64
C ASP A 707 3.41 -22.40 35.44
N GLY A 708 3.65 -21.60 34.39
CA GLY A 708 2.91 -20.39 34.06
C GLY A 708 3.18 -19.20 35.00
N THR A 709 4.18 -19.29 35.87
CA THR A 709 4.45 -18.23 36.87
C THR A 709 5.43 -17.16 36.37
N LYS A 710 6.16 -17.44 35.28
CA LYS A 710 7.21 -16.56 34.74
C LYS A 710 7.19 -16.48 33.22
N ILE A 711 7.80 -15.42 32.72
CA ILE A 711 8.05 -15.19 31.29
C ILE A 711 9.52 -14.85 31.10
N ALA A 712 10.16 -15.48 30.11
CA ALA A 712 11.49 -15.12 29.62
C ALA A 712 11.37 -14.39 28.28
N TRP A 713 12.23 -13.41 28.00
CA TRP A 713 12.28 -12.70 26.72
C TRP A 713 13.68 -12.16 26.42
N VAL A 714 13.87 -11.60 25.23
CA VAL A 714 15.10 -10.97 24.79
C VAL A 714 14.95 -9.44 24.83
N SER A 715 15.90 -8.73 25.42
CA SER A 715 15.90 -7.26 25.47
C SER A 715 17.31 -6.69 25.34
N GLY A 716 17.45 -5.52 24.71
CA GLY A 716 18.70 -4.78 24.57
C GLY A 716 19.02 -4.37 23.12
N ALA A 717 19.96 -3.44 22.99
CA ALA A 717 20.33 -2.85 21.70
C ALA A 717 20.78 -3.90 20.66
N PRO A 718 20.58 -3.66 19.35
CA PRO A 718 21.08 -4.52 18.30
C PRO A 718 22.58 -4.80 18.44
N GLY A 719 22.96 -6.08 18.44
CA GLY A 719 24.35 -6.52 18.65
C GLY A 719 24.77 -6.67 20.12
N SER A 720 23.90 -6.31 21.08
CA SER A 720 24.13 -6.42 22.52
C SER A 720 22.85 -6.79 23.30
N SER A 721 22.05 -7.73 22.78
CA SER A 721 20.82 -8.18 23.44
C SER A 721 21.09 -9.25 24.50
N HIS A 722 20.25 -9.28 25.53
CA HIS A 722 20.35 -10.19 26.67
C HIS A 722 19.05 -10.94 26.92
N ILE A 723 19.13 -12.05 27.66
CA ILE A 723 17.96 -12.78 28.14
C ILE A 723 17.50 -12.16 29.45
N TRP A 724 16.19 -11.93 29.56
CA TRP A 724 15.52 -11.36 30.72
C TRP A 724 14.40 -12.29 31.20
N ILE A 725 14.06 -12.19 32.49
CA ILE A 725 12.93 -12.90 33.09
C ILE A 725 12.08 -11.99 33.96
N MET A 726 10.79 -12.31 34.07
CA MET A 726 9.80 -11.61 34.89
C MET A 726 8.77 -12.60 35.41
N ASN A 727 7.99 -12.19 36.41
CA ASN A 727 6.77 -12.88 36.78
C ASN A 727 5.72 -12.71 35.68
N SER A 728 4.77 -13.64 35.60
CA SER A 728 3.70 -13.62 34.58
C SER A 728 2.80 -12.38 34.62
N ASP A 729 2.77 -11.67 35.74
CA ASP A 729 2.09 -10.38 35.88
C ASP A 729 2.92 -9.18 35.43
N GLY A 730 4.14 -9.38 34.92
CA GLY A 730 5.07 -8.34 34.47
C GLY A 730 5.92 -7.72 35.59
N SER A 731 5.74 -8.15 36.84
CA SER A 731 6.57 -7.72 37.97
C SER A 731 7.91 -8.47 38.02
N GLY A 732 8.87 -7.95 38.80
CA GLY A 732 10.12 -8.66 39.07
C GLY A 732 11.03 -8.85 37.86
N LYS A 733 10.97 -7.94 36.87
CA LYS A 733 11.86 -7.93 35.71
C LYS A 733 13.32 -7.92 36.15
N ARG A 734 14.12 -8.82 35.60
CA ARG A 734 15.58 -8.78 35.76
C ARG A 734 16.30 -9.43 34.60
N GLN A 735 17.46 -8.87 34.30
CA GLN A 735 18.40 -9.44 33.35
C GLN A 735 18.94 -10.77 33.89
N LEU A 736 18.99 -11.79 33.04
CA LEU A 736 19.48 -13.13 33.37
C LEU A 736 20.90 -13.35 32.85
N THR A 737 21.22 -12.88 31.64
CA THR A 737 22.55 -13.01 31.04
C THR A 737 23.31 -11.68 31.03
N THR A 738 24.61 -11.70 31.33
CA THR A 738 25.48 -10.50 31.36
C THR A 738 26.69 -10.60 30.43
N ALA A 739 26.73 -11.61 29.56
CA ALA A 739 27.83 -11.82 28.63
C ALA A 739 27.86 -10.74 27.55
N THR A 740 29.06 -10.35 27.13
CA THR A 740 29.26 -9.40 26.03
C THR A 740 28.84 -10.01 24.70
N GLY A 741 28.06 -9.27 23.90
CA GLY A 741 27.56 -9.73 22.61
C GLY A 741 26.04 -9.94 22.61
N MET A 742 25.54 -10.70 21.63
CA MET A 742 24.11 -10.87 21.38
C MET A 742 23.63 -12.23 21.92
N GLN A 743 22.51 -12.24 22.65
CA GLN A 743 21.81 -13.46 23.06
C GLN A 743 20.35 -13.45 22.59
N GLY A 744 19.80 -14.62 22.29
CA GLY A 744 18.41 -14.73 21.87
C GLY A 744 17.79 -16.12 21.98
N TRP A 745 16.53 -16.23 21.52
CA TRP A 745 15.69 -17.43 21.57
C TRP A 745 15.75 -18.20 22.91
N PRO A 746 15.28 -17.59 24.01
CA PRO A 746 15.19 -18.30 25.27
C PRO A 746 14.17 -19.45 25.18
N GLU A 747 14.46 -20.57 25.83
CA GLU A 747 13.52 -21.68 26.04
C GLU A 747 13.67 -22.24 27.46
N TRP A 748 12.55 -22.41 28.17
CA TRP A 748 12.56 -22.98 29.51
C TRP A 748 12.81 -24.48 29.46
N SER A 749 13.62 -24.99 30.39
CA SER A 749 13.65 -26.42 30.64
C SER A 749 12.28 -26.91 31.10
N PRO A 750 11.90 -28.18 30.83
CA PRO A 750 10.58 -28.71 31.20
C PRO A 750 10.27 -28.65 32.71
N ASP A 751 11.30 -28.66 33.55
CA ASP A 751 11.18 -28.51 35.01
C ASP A 751 11.16 -27.04 35.49
N GLY A 752 11.32 -26.07 34.58
CA GLY A 752 11.32 -24.64 34.85
C GLY A 752 12.57 -24.11 35.56
N THR A 753 13.64 -24.91 35.68
CA THR A 753 14.84 -24.54 36.47
C THR A 753 15.95 -23.88 35.64
N MET A 754 15.93 -24.01 34.32
CA MET A 754 16.94 -23.50 33.41
C MET A 754 16.34 -22.81 32.18
N ILE A 755 17.14 -21.95 31.55
CA ILE A 755 16.89 -21.36 30.24
C ILE A 755 17.97 -21.82 29.27
N LEU A 756 17.56 -22.35 28.13
CA LEU A 756 18.41 -22.59 26.96
C LEU A 756 18.34 -21.38 26.04
N TYR A 757 19.48 -20.96 25.50
CA TYR A 757 19.59 -19.80 24.60
C TYR A 757 20.82 -19.94 23.71
N TRP A 758 20.85 -19.17 22.61
CA TRP A 758 22.06 -19.01 21.80
C TRP A 758 22.75 -17.68 22.12
N GLU A 759 24.06 -17.65 21.93
CA GLU A 759 24.94 -16.52 22.20
C GLU A 759 25.92 -16.30 21.04
N TYR A 760 26.14 -15.04 20.67
CA TYR A 760 27.19 -14.59 19.77
C TYR A 760 28.11 -13.59 20.47
N SER A 761 29.38 -13.93 20.64
CA SER A 761 30.32 -13.20 21.50
C SER A 761 30.97 -11.96 20.88
N GLY A 762 30.74 -11.68 19.59
CA GLY A 762 31.20 -10.47 18.89
C GLY A 762 32.71 -10.41 18.58
N SER A 763 33.59 -10.81 19.51
CA SER A 763 35.05 -10.82 19.34
C SER A 763 35.57 -12.25 19.15
N GLY A 764 35.87 -12.62 17.89
CA GLY A 764 36.41 -13.95 17.55
C GLY A 764 35.44 -14.90 16.82
N LYS A 765 34.26 -14.44 16.40
CA LYS A 765 33.25 -15.18 15.62
C LYS A 765 32.77 -16.49 16.26
N LEU A 766 32.61 -16.57 17.59
CA LEU A 766 32.07 -17.78 18.22
C LEU A 766 30.57 -17.63 18.50
N TYR A 767 29.82 -18.63 18.06
CA TYR A 767 28.43 -18.87 18.43
C TYR A 767 28.37 -20.02 19.42
N ALA A 768 27.54 -19.90 20.45
CA ALA A 768 27.36 -20.94 21.46
C ALA A 768 25.88 -21.19 21.77
N ASN A 769 25.53 -22.45 21.98
CA ASN A 769 24.29 -22.84 22.65
C ASN A 769 24.59 -23.05 24.13
N ARG A 770 23.83 -22.39 25.01
CA ARG A 770 24.08 -22.39 26.45
C ARG A 770 22.81 -22.65 27.24
N THR A 771 22.97 -23.27 28.41
CA THR A 771 21.93 -23.27 29.44
C THR A 771 22.38 -22.42 30.62
N ILE A 772 21.44 -21.75 31.28
CA ILE A 772 21.68 -20.98 32.50
C ILE A 772 20.57 -21.30 33.51
N LYS A 773 20.91 -21.44 34.80
CA LYS A 773 19.85 -21.56 35.82
C LYS A 773 19.06 -20.28 35.91
N VAL A 774 17.78 -20.40 36.26
CA VAL A 774 16.89 -19.24 36.37
C VAL A 774 17.35 -18.25 37.43
N ASP A 775 18.15 -18.64 38.43
CA ASP A 775 18.78 -17.72 39.40
C ASP A 775 19.96 -16.90 38.84
N GLY A 776 20.35 -17.13 37.58
CA GLY A 776 21.48 -16.48 36.90
C GLY A 776 22.83 -17.20 37.10
N THR A 777 22.85 -18.34 37.79
CA THR A 777 24.06 -19.12 38.04
C THR A 777 24.20 -20.30 37.06
N SER A 778 25.32 -21.03 37.15
CA SER A 778 25.54 -22.31 36.46
C SER A 778 25.31 -22.24 34.94
N ILE A 779 26.07 -21.38 34.25
CA ILE A 779 26.10 -21.37 32.78
C ILE A 779 26.84 -22.62 32.29
N ILE A 780 26.20 -23.40 31.42
CA ILE A 780 26.77 -24.58 30.78
C ILE A 780 26.80 -24.33 29.27
N THR A 781 27.97 -24.54 28.65
CA THR A 781 28.09 -24.53 27.18
C THR A 781 27.70 -25.91 26.64
N ILE A 782 26.67 -25.95 25.80
CA ILE A 782 26.20 -27.17 25.12
C ILE A 782 27.01 -27.42 23.84
N ALA A 783 27.22 -26.36 23.06
CA ALA A 783 28.03 -26.38 21.85
C ALA A 783 28.64 -24.99 21.62
N GLU A 784 29.84 -24.95 21.05
CA GLU A 784 30.54 -23.72 20.65
C GLU A 784 31.22 -23.95 19.30
N THR A 785 31.01 -23.04 18.36
CA THR A 785 31.50 -23.16 16.98
C THR A 785 31.68 -21.79 16.34
N THR A 786 32.41 -21.72 15.22
CA THR A 786 32.60 -20.48 14.47
C THR A 786 31.38 -20.08 13.62
N ASN A 787 30.39 -20.96 13.52
CA ASN A 787 29.19 -20.77 12.72
C ASN A 787 28.04 -21.59 13.31
N ILE A 788 27.03 -20.93 13.88
CA ILE A 788 25.74 -21.57 14.20
C ILE A 788 24.72 -21.04 13.21
N LEU A 789 23.91 -21.96 12.70
CA LEU A 789 22.55 -21.62 12.37
C LEU A 789 21.60 -22.44 13.22
N ASP A 790 20.73 -21.70 13.92
CA ASP A 790 19.39 -22.09 14.37
C ASP A 790 19.15 -22.35 15.88
N ARG A 791 17.86 -22.42 16.22
CA ARG A 791 17.24 -22.51 17.55
C ARG A 791 17.50 -23.85 18.25
N PRO A 792 18.25 -23.89 19.37
CA PRO A 792 18.37 -25.11 20.15
C PRO A 792 17.06 -25.36 20.93
N VAL A 793 16.65 -26.62 21.07
CA VAL A 793 15.38 -27.00 21.72
C VAL A 793 15.56 -28.10 22.77
N TRP A 794 14.79 -28.03 23.86
CA TRP A 794 14.79 -29.08 24.88
C TRP A 794 14.03 -30.32 24.42
N ARG A 795 14.54 -31.49 24.81
CA ARG A 795 13.71 -32.68 24.86
C ARG A 795 12.71 -32.55 26.02
N PRO A 796 11.46 -33.04 25.90
CA PRO A 796 10.44 -32.91 26.95
C PRO A 796 10.82 -33.48 28.32
N ASP A 797 11.83 -34.36 28.40
CA ASP A 797 12.36 -34.92 29.65
C ASP A 797 13.41 -34.02 30.35
N GLY A 798 13.87 -32.94 29.70
CA GLY A 798 14.88 -32.02 30.20
C GLY A 798 16.30 -32.58 30.24
N GLN A 799 16.54 -33.78 29.73
CA GLN A 799 17.86 -34.42 29.81
C GLN A 799 18.73 -34.13 28.58
N TYR A 800 18.11 -33.71 27.48
CA TYR A 800 18.77 -33.55 26.19
C TYR A 800 18.35 -32.26 25.48
N VAL A 801 19.24 -31.75 24.65
CA VAL A 801 19.04 -30.58 23.79
C VAL A 801 19.35 -30.99 22.36
N ALA A 802 18.45 -30.68 21.42
CA ALA A 802 18.71 -30.81 19.99
C ALA A 802 19.07 -29.46 19.38
N TYR A 803 20.03 -29.44 18.45
CA TYR A 803 20.51 -28.23 17.79
C TYR A 803 21.13 -28.57 16.43
N ALA A 804 21.31 -27.56 15.58
CA ALA A 804 22.06 -27.70 14.32
C ALA A 804 23.42 -27.03 14.45
N THR A 805 24.47 -27.65 13.91
CA THR A 805 25.81 -27.04 13.88
C THR A 805 26.61 -27.51 12.68
N GLU A 806 27.59 -26.68 12.26
CA GLU A 806 28.45 -26.98 11.13
C GLU A 806 29.40 -28.14 11.41
N SER A 807 29.38 -29.14 10.53
CA SER A 807 30.38 -30.21 10.45
C SER A 807 30.84 -30.36 9.00
N ASN A 808 32.14 -30.13 8.76
CA ASN A 808 32.76 -30.34 7.44
C ASN A 808 32.07 -29.58 6.27
N ALA A 809 31.82 -28.27 6.43
CA ALA A 809 31.21 -27.38 5.44
C ALA A 809 29.70 -27.62 5.13
N ASN A 810 28.99 -28.43 5.91
CA ASN A 810 27.53 -28.56 5.91
C ASN A 810 26.97 -28.52 7.36
N TRP A 811 25.64 -28.38 7.54
CA TRP A 811 25.01 -28.43 8.87
C TRP A 811 24.31 -29.75 9.11
N ASP A 812 24.54 -30.32 10.28
CA ASP A 812 23.84 -31.52 10.74
C ASP A 812 23.01 -31.24 11.99
N ILE A 813 22.05 -32.12 12.28
CA ILE A 813 21.35 -32.19 13.55
C ILE A 813 22.20 -32.93 14.57
N TRP A 814 22.33 -32.34 15.75
CA TRP A 814 23.03 -32.90 16.90
C TRP A 814 22.11 -32.95 18.10
N VAL A 815 22.38 -33.91 18.98
CA VAL A 815 21.76 -34.00 20.31
C VAL A 815 22.89 -33.99 21.33
N ALA A 816 22.74 -33.20 22.38
CA ALA A 816 23.64 -33.21 23.53
C ALA A 816 22.87 -33.47 24.81
N LYS A 817 23.54 -34.02 25.81
CA LYS A 817 23.05 -33.95 27.18
C LYS A 817 22.99 -32.49 27.62
N SER A 818 21.97 -32.14 28.38
CA SER A 818 21.78 -30.78 28.89
C SER A 818 22.85 -30.31 29.88
N ASP A 819 23.64 -31.24 30.43
CA ASP A 819 24.82 -30.95 31.24
C ASP A 819 26.10 -30.74 30.41
N GLY A 820 26.04 -30.84 29.08
CA GLY A 820 27.18 -30.73 28.17
C GLY A 820 28.14 -31.92 28.19
N SER A 821 27.86 -32.99 28.96
CA SER A 821 28.81 -34.09 29.19
C SER A 821 28.96 -35.07 28.02
N LYS A 822 27.98 -35.10 27.09
CA LYS A 822 27.99 -35.99 25.93
C LYS A 822 27.16 -35.42 24.80
N PHE A 823 27.60 -35.67 23.56
CA PHE A 823 26.91 -35.28 22.34
C PHE A 823 26.89 -36.43 21.32
N TRP A 824 25.91 -36.38 20.43
CA TRP A 824 25.67 -37.31 19.34
C TRP A 824 25.39 -36.51 18.07
N ARG A 825 26.08 -36.87 16.99
CA ARG A 825 25.75 -36.41 15.64
C ARG A 825 24.61 -37.28 15.12
N MET A 826 23.46 -36.69 14.88
CA MET A 826 22.24 -37.42 14.53
C MET A 826 22.08 -37.62 13.02
N THR A 827 22.60 -36.68 12.24
CA THR A 827 22.59 -36.74 10.76
C THR A 827 24.02 -36.60 10.22
N THR A 828 24.26 -37.15 9.03
CA THR A 828 25.59 -37.17 8.39
C THR A 828 25.52 -36.92 6.89
N SER A 829 24.39 -36.38 6.41
CA SER A 829 24.17 -36.24 4.98
C SER A 829 24.98 -35.06 4.41
N ALA A 830 25.05 -34.97 3.08
CA ALA A 830 25.70 -33.85 2.40
C ALA A 830 24.78 -32.62 2.24
N ALA A 831 23.54 -32.68 2.74
CA ALA A 831 22.58 -31.59 2.71
C ALA A 831 22.73 -30.68 3.96
N MET A 832 22.19 -29.47 3.89
CA MET A 832 22.15 -28.57 5.06
C MET A 832 20.89 -28.85 5.89
N GLU A 833 21.07 -29.23 7.15
CA GLU A 833 19.99 -29.62 8.05
C GLU A 833 19.80 -28.61 9.20
N SER A 834 18.55 -28.28 9.54
CA SER A 834 18.22 -27.21 10.51
C SER A 834 16.84 -27.37 11.18
N ASN A 835 16.46 -26.45 12.07
CA ASN A 835 15.15 -26.40 12.76
C ASN A 835 14.70 -27.69 13.47
N PRO A 836 15.50 -28.27 14.39
CA PRO A 836 15.06 -29.45 15.13
C PRO A 836 13.86 -29.15 16.05
N LEU A 837 12.88 -30.05 16.08
CA LEU A 837 11.70 -29.99 16.96
C LEU A 837 11.38 -31.37 17.55
N TRP A 838 11.44 -31.50 18.87
CA TRP A 838 11.09 -32.74 19.56
C TRP A 838 9.57 -33.02 19.53
N SER A 839 9.21 -34.29 19.33
CA SER A 839 7.87 -34.77 19.63
C SER A 839 7.60 -34.72 21.15
N PRO A 840 6.34 -34.59 21.60
CA PRO A 840 6.02 -34.47 23.02
C PRO A 840 6.42 -35.69 23.87
N ASP A 841 6.49 -36.87 23.27
CA ASP A 841 6.97 -38.11 23.90
C ASP A 841 8.51 -38.22 23.91
N GLY A 842 9.21 -37.26 23.28
CA GLY A 842 10.66 -37.23 23.16
C GLY A 842 11.25 -38.34 22.29
N THR A 843 10.46 -39.06 21.49
CA THR A 843 10.95 -40.18 20.69
C THR A 843 11.36 -39.80 19.27
N LYS A 844 10.95 -38.62 18.80
CA LYS A 844 11.15 -38.14 17.42
C LYS A 844 11.63 -36.70 17.39
N ILE A 845 12.37 -36.34 16.35
CA ILE A 845 12.79 -34.98 16.02
C ILE A 845 12.35 -34.69 14.59
N ALA A 846 11.49 -33.68 14.38
CA ALA A 846 11.24 -33.12 13.06
C ALA A 846 12.35 -32.11 12.72
N TYR A 847 12.83 -32.09 11.48
CA TYR A 847 13.89 -31.18 11.05
C TYR A 847 13.83 -30.92 9.55
N LYS A 848 14.45 -29.82 9.14
CA LYS A 848 14.46 -29.32 7.77
C LYS A 848 15.74 -29.73 7.04
N VAL A 849 15.63 -30.04 5.75
CA VAL A 849 16.74 -30.38 4.84
C VAL A 849 16.70 -29.48 3.60
N ALA A 850 17.81 -28.78 3.31
CA ALA A 850 17.96 -27.95 2.11
C ALA A 850 18.96 -28.57 1.13
N ALA A 851 18.61 -28.59 -0.17
CA ALA A 851 19.47 -29.15 -1.22
C ALA A 851 20.76 -28.34 -1.39
N SER A 852 21.90 -29.02 -1.48
CA SER A 852 23.21 -28.39 -1.66
C SER A 852 23.24 -27.50 -2.93
N GLY A 853 23.39 -26.19 -2.77
CA GLY A 853 23.55 -25.24 -3.88
C GLY A 853 22.26 -24.67 -4.49
N ALA A 854 21.07 -24.96 -3.96
CA ALA A 854 19.81 -24.35 -4.41
C ALA A 854 19.03 -23.74 -3.22
N TYR A 855 18.84 -22.43 -3.25
CA TYR A 855 18.29 -21.64 -2.12
C TYR A 855 16.77 -21.77 -1.89
N ASN A 856 16.03 -22.51 -2.73
CA ASN A 856 14.55 -22.43 -2.79
C ASN A 856 13.80 -23.78 -2.71
N LEU A 857 14.45 -24.92 -2.48
CA LEU A 857 13.76 -26.20 -2.31
C LEU A 857 14.18 -26.85 -1.00
N THR A 858 13.24 -26.96 -0.06
CA THR A 858 13.48 -27.54 1.25
C THR A 858 12.49 -28.66 1.53
N GLU A 859 12.99 -29.78 2.03
CA GLU A 859 12.21 -30.95 2.41
C GLU A 859 12.19 -31.08 3.94
N GLU A 860 11.15 -31.71 4.48
CA GLU A 860 11.05 -32.02 5.91
C GLU A 860 11.39 -33.50 6.15
N TYR A 861 12.02 -33.79 7.28
CA TYR A 861 12.43 -35.13 7.67
C TYR A 861 12.09 -35.35 9.15
N PHE A 862 11.91 -36.62 9.52
CA PHE A 862 11.76 -37.03 10.91
C PHE A 862 12.88 -37.99 11.29
N LEU A 863 13.44 -37.78 12.47
CA LEU A 863 14.44 -38.65 13.05
C LEU A 863 13.82 -39.35 14.27
N SER A 864 13.76 -40.67 14.28
CA SER A 864 13.37 -41.46 15.46
C SER A 864 14.60 -41.89 16.25
N VAL A 865 14.51 -41.71 17.57
CA VAL A 865 15.51 -42.13 18.57
C VAL A 865 14.98 -43.25 19.46
N GLU A 866 13.88 -43.91 19.07
CA GLU A 866 13.30 -45.03 19.83
C GLU A 866 14.30 -46.17 20.09
N ASN A 867 15.25 -46.36 19.17
CA ASN A 867 16.33 -47.35 19.26
C ASN A 867 17.65 -46.78 19.85
N GLY A 868 17.61 -45.59 20.45
CA GLY A 868 18.78 -44.88 20.98
C GLY A 868 19.45 -43.93 19.99
N PHE A 869 20.37 -43.09 20.49
CA PHE A 869 21.02 -42.04 19.70
C PHE A 869 22.17 -42.53 18.80
N ASP A 870 22.70 -43.73 19.04
CA ASP A 870 23.84 -44.26 18.27
C ASP A 870 23.41 -44.85 16.91
N SER A 871 22.12 -45.07 16.69
CA SER A 871 21.58 -45.60 15.43
C SER A 871 20.17 -45.05 15.18
N PRO A 872 20.04 -43.73 14.97
CA PRO A 872 18.74 -43.11 14.74
C PRO A 872 18.17 -43.58 13.39
N THR A 873 16.84 -43.67 13.32
CA THR A 873 16.15 -44.00 12.07
C THR A 873 15.61 -42.74 11.44
N VAL A 874 15.99 -42.46 10.20
CA VAL A 874 15.52 -41.30 9.43
C VAL A 874 14.32 -41.69 8.57
N TYR A 875 13.29 -40.85 8.61
CA TYR A 875 12.08 -40.96 7.82
C TYR A 875 11.94 -39.73 6.93
N VAL A 876 11.72 -39.95 5.63
CA VAL A 876 11.47 -38.87 4.67
C VAL A 876 10.00 -38.45 4.78
N TRP A 877 9.72 -37.16 4.91
CA TRP A 877 8.34 -36.66 4.87
C TRP A 877 7.77 -36.74 3.45
N GLN A 878 6.64 -37.42 3.32
CA GLN A 878 5.82 -37.51 2.12
C GLN A 878 4.46 -36.83 2.38
N GLY A 879 4.50 -35.55 2.74
CA GLY A 879 3.31 -34.72 2.90
C GLY A 879 3.37 -33.45 2.03
N PRO A 880 2.44 -32.50 2.21
CA PRO A 880 2.45 -31.23 1.49
C PRO A 880 3.78 -30.49 1.67
N GLN A 881 4.20 -29.76 0.63
CA GLN A 881 5.38 -28.89 0.68
C GLN A 881 5.22 -27.85 1.80
N SER A 882 6.19 -27.80 2.69
CA SER A 882 6.25 -26.85 3.80
C SER A 882 7.60 -26.17 3.85
N ILE A 883 7.61 -25.00 4.47
CA ILE A 883 8.81 -24.19 4.62
C ILE A 883 9.43 -24.40 6.00
N GLN A 884 8.56 -24.67 6.97
CA GLN A 884 8.92 -24.88 8.36
C GLN A 884 7.78 -25.58 9.10
N MET A 885 8.09 -26.71 9.73
CA MET A 885 7.31 -27.24 10.86
C MET A 885 7.47 -26.33 12.08
N SER A 886 6.37 -26.02 12.78
CA SER A 886 6.35 -25.03 13.85
C SER A 886 5.97 -25.60 15.23
N GLY A 887 5.35 -26.79 15.29
CA GLY A 887 5.09 -27.46 16.56
C GLY A 887 4.21 -28.71 16.46
N TRP A 888 4.37 -29.62 17.42
CA TRP A 888 3.54 -30.83 17.55
C TRP A 888 2.25 -30.55 18.33
N SER A 889 1.19 -31.31 18.04
CA SER A 889 0.06 -31.42 18.95
C SER A 889 0.49 -32.06 20.27
N PRO A 890 -0.13 -31.74 21.42
CA PRO A 890 0.25 -32.30 22.71
C PRO A 890 0.22 -33.83 22.79
N ASP A 891 -0.62 -34.49 21.99
CA ASP A 891 -0.72 -35.95 21.90
C ASP A 891 0.28 -36.57 20.90
N GLY A 892 1.09 -35.75 20.22
CA GLY A 892 2.11 -36.17 19.26
C GLY A 892 1.58 -36.73 17.93
N LYS A 893 0.27 -36.61 17.65
CA LYS A 893 -0.35 -37.17 16.44
C LYS A 893 -0.35 -36.21 15.25
N MET A 894 -0.35 -34.91 15.51
CA MET A 894 -0.39 -33.88 14.48
C MET A 894 0.85 -32.98 14.55
N ILE A 895 1.18 -32.39 13.41
CA ILE A 895 2.20 -31.35 13.28
C ILE A 895 1.59 -30.10 12.65
N ALA A 896 1.89 -28.94 13.22
CA ALA A 896 1.60 -27.63 12.66
C ALA A 896 2.80 -27.16 11.83
N TYR A 897 2.53 -26.55 10.68
CA TYR A 897 3.56 -26.10 9.76
C TYR A 897 3.08 -24.92 8.93
N THR A 898 4.05 -24.24 8.32
CA THR A 898 3.79 -23.21 7.29
C THR A 898 3.89 -23.87 5.92
N ALA A 899 2.75 -23.99 5.24
CA ALA A 899 2.65 -24.53 3.90
C ALA A 899 3.04 -23.49 2.86
N GLU A 900 3.81 -23.91 1.86
CA GLU A 900 4.04 -23.15 0.64
C GLU A 900 2.98 -23.55 -0.37
N THR A 901 1.99 -22.69 -0.59
CA THR A 901 1.06 -22.89 -1.71
C THR A 901 1.48 -22.00 -2.85
N VAL A 902 1.94 -22.63 -3.94
CA VAL A 902 1.95 -21.99 -5.25
C VAL A 902 0.50 -21.95 -5.74
N SER A 903 -0.21 -20.85 -5.49
CA SER A 903 -1.54 -20.70 -6.08
C SER A 903 -1.37 -20.27 -7.54
N GLY A 904 -1.54 -21.20 -8.47
CA GLY A 904 -1.49 -20.93 -9.91
C GLY A 904 -2.70 -21.50 -10.64
N THR A 905 -3.63 -20.63 -11.05
CA THR A 905 -4.30 -20.75 -12.35
C THR A 905 -3.95 -19.58 -13.27
N TYR A 906 -2.91 -18.80 -12.91
CA TYR A 906 -2.52 -17.59 -13.63
C TYR A 906 -0.99 -17.44 -13.62
N GLY A 907 -0.34 -18.17 -14.52
CA GLY A 907 0.87 -17.76 -15.24
C GLY A 907 2.17 -17.39 -14.52
N LYS A 908 2.21 -17.06 -13.21
CA LYS A 908 3.43 -16.77 -12.42
C LYS A 908 3.22 -17.18 -10.96
N ASP A 909 4.06 -18.08 -10.50
CA ASP A 909 3.99 -18.77 -9.21
C ASP A 909 4.01 -17.78 -8.03
N ARG A 910 2.84 -17.52 -7.43
CA ARG A 910 2.73 -16.85 -6.13
C ARG A 910 2.89 -17.90 -5.04
N VAL A 911 4.00 -17.82 -4.34
CA VAL A 911 4.25 -18.54 -3.09
C VAL A 911 3.48 -17.84 -1.97
N SER A 912 2.33 -18.39 -1.60
CA SER A 912 1.60 -18.00 -0.40
C SER A 912 1.99 -18.89 0.76
N TYR A 913 2.24 -18.29 1.93
CA TYR A 913 2.51 -19.01 3.17
C TYR A 913 1.23 -19.12 3.97
N LEU A 914 0.79 -20.35 4.23
CA LEU A 914 -0.46 -20.63 4.93
C LEU A 914 -0.17 -21.49 6.17
N ALA A 915 -0.76 -21.15 7.31
CA ALA A 915 -0.74 -22.03 8.47
C ALA A 915 -1.52 -23.30 8.14
N ALA A 916 -0.95 -24.47 8.46
CA ALA A 916 -1.54 -25.76 8.17
C ALA A 916 -1.25 -26.75 9.31
N VAL A 917 -2.08 -27.79 9.39
CA VAL A 917 -1.89 -28.93 10.30
C VAL A 917 -2.05 -30.23 9.53
N SER A 918 -1.27 -31.25 9.89
CA SER A 918 -1.37 -32.59 9.32
C SER A 918 -1.19 -33.67 10.37
N ASP A 919 -1.89 -34.79 10.21
CA ASP A 919 -1.62 -36.02 10.96
C ASP A 919 -0.30 -36.64 10.50
N VAL A 920 0.48 -37.22 11.41
CA VAL A 920 1.76 -37.87 11.11
C VAL A 920 1.67 -39.38 11.33
N SER A 921 1.96 -40.16 10.28
CA SER A 921 2.08 -41.63 10.37
C SER A 921 3.43 -42.10 9.83
N LEU A 922 4.08 -43.01 10.55
CA LEU A 922 5.38 -43.58 10.14
C LEU A 922 5.19 -45.00 9.59
N SER A 923 5.82 -45.31 8.47
CA SER A 923 5.85 -46.65 7.87
C SER A 923 7.17 -46.87 7.12
N GLY A 924 7.91 -47.94 7.45
CA GLY A 924 9.22 -48.20 6.86
C GLY A 924 10.20 -47.06 7.13
N THR A 925 10.67 -46.39 6.07
CA THR A 925 11.55 -45.20 6.13
C THR A 925 10.82 -43.93 5.67
N THR A 926 9.48 -43.91 5.73
CA THR A 926 8.65 -42.79 5.28
C THR A 926 7.74 -42.29 6.40
N ALA A 927 7.62 -40.98 6.51
CA ALA A 927 6.63 -40.29 7.32
C ALA A 927 5.58 -39.70 6.39
N VAL A 928 4.30 -40.07 6.52
CA VAL A 928 3.24 -39.69 5.58
C VAL A 928 2.21 -38.82 6.29
N ALA A 929 1.76 -37.77 5.61
CA ALA A 929 0.60 -37.00 6.02
C ALA A 929 -0.69 -37.79 5.71
N THR A 930 -1.38 -38.33 6.73
CA THR A 930 -2.62 -39.10 6.50
C THR A 930 -3.85 -38.22 6.31
N SER A 931 -3.79 -36.98 6.80
CA SER A 931 -4.75 -35.92 6.51
C SER A 931 -4.05 -34.56 6.65
N SER A 932 -4.54 -33.55 5.92
CA SER A 932 -4.01 -32.18 5.96
C SER A 932 -5.15 -31.17 5.92
N ALA A 933 -5.05 -30.12 6.73
CA ALA A 933 -5.97 -28.98 6.70
C ALA A 933 -5.17 -27.67 6.65
N VAL A 934 -5.47 -26.85 5.64
CA VAL A 934 -5.03 -25.45 5.61
C VAL A 934 -5.92 -24.66 6.56
N ILE A 935 -5.31 -24.02 7.53
CA ILE A 935 -5.97 -23.30 8.63
C ILE A 935 -5.63 -21.80 8.54
N SER A 936 -5.95 -21.21 7.38
CA SER A 936 -5.61 -19.82 7.06
C SER A 936 -6.79 -18.87 7.27
N ALA A 937 -6.48 -17.61 7.59
CA ALA A 937 -7.45 -16.52 7.63
C ALA A 937 -7.68 -15.83 6.26
N ALA A 938 -7.16 -16.41 5.16
CA ALA A 938 -7.07 -15.77 3.82
C ALA A 938 -6.15 -14.52 3.80
N THR A 939 -5.10 -14.57 4.62
CA THR A 939 -4.09 -13.52 4.87
C THR A 939 -2.81 -13.80 4.08
N LEU A 940 -1.99 -12.76 3.86
CA LEU A 940 -0.66 -12.94 3.26
C LEU A 940 0.32 -13.34 4.38
N GLY A 941 1.05 -14.45 4.22
CA GLY A 941 2.22 -14.71 5.08
C GLY A 941 1.94 -15.32 6.45
N ASP A 942 0.99 -16.26 6.58
CA ASP A 942 0.66 -16.91 7.85
C ASP A 942 1.85 -17.73 8.39
N ARG A 943 2.21 -17.50 9.67
CA ARG A 943 3.40 -18.11 10.30
C ARG A 943 3.19 -18.39 11.79
N GLY A 944 4.11 -19.17 12.35
CA GLY A 944 4.20 -19.39 13.80
C GLY A 944 3.01 -20.16 14.38
N ALA A 945 2.44 -21.11 13.63
CA ALA A 945 1.30 -21.90 14.06
C ALA A 945 1.65 -22.84 15.23
N LEU A 946 0.93 -22.72 16.35
CA LEU A 946 1.17 -23.48 17.58
C LEU A 946 -0.13 -23.95 18.22
N PHE A 947 -0.17 -25.23 18.58
CA PHE A 947 -1.29 -25.83 19.29
C PHE A 947 -1.45 -25.26 20.71
N SER A 948 -2.69 -25.13 21.16
CA SER A 948 -3.02 -24.94 22.56
C SER A 948 -2.60 -26.17 23.39
N PRO A 949 -2.35 -26.03 24.71
CA PRO A 949 -1.96 -27.15 25.57
C PRO A 949 -2.96 -28.32 25.60
N ASP A 950 -4.24 -28.06 25.33
CA ASP A 950 -5.27 -29.10 25.22
C ASP A 950 -5.42 -29.69 23.81
N GLY A 951 -4.66 -29.19 22.83
CA GLY A 951 -4.64 -29.63 21.43
C GLY A 951 -5.86 -29.23 20.61
N LYS A 952 -6.79 -28.41 21.14
CA LYS A 952 -8.06 -28.09 20.47
C LYS A 952 -8.02 -26.85 19.58
N LYS A 953 -7.05 -25.96 19.79
CA LYS A 953 -6.92 -24.69 19.08
C LYS A 953 -5.50 -24.53 18.55
N VAL A 954 -5.32 -23.70 17.52
CA VAL A 954 -4.01 -23.30 16.99
C VAL A 954 -3.94 -21.78 16.95
N ALA A 955 -2.95 -21.19 17.60
CA ALA A 955 -2.64 -19.76 17.46
C ALA A 955 -1.59 -19.56 16.36
N PHE A 956 -1.75 -18.51 15.57
CA PHE A 956 -0.80 -18.12 14.52
C PHE A 956 -0.86 -16.61 14.32
N TRP A 957 0.12 -16.06 13.60
CA TRP A 957 0.07 -14.67 13.16
C TRP A 957 0.09 -14.61 11.63
N GLY A 958 -0.54 -13.60 11.06
CA GLY A 958 -0.63 -13.41 9.60
C GLY A 958 -0.93 -11.96 9.25
N TRP A 959 -0.57 -11.53 8.04
CA TRP A 959 -0.81 -10.15 7.61
C TRP A 959 -2.25 -9.94 7.19
N ASP A 960 -2.90 -8.98 7.85
CA ASP A 960 -4.23 -8.54 7.45
C ASP A 960 -4.21 -7.73 6.15
N GLN A 961 -5.40 -7.30 5.72
CA GLN A 961 -5.59 -6.57 4.47
C GLN A 961 -4.92 -5.17 4.43
N SER A 962 -4.33 -4.75 5.54
CA SER A 962 -3.59 -3.50 5.70
C SER A 962 -2.11 -3.74 5.99
N TYR A 963 -1.60 -4.94 5.68
CA TYR A 963 -0.22 -5.37 5.94
C TYR A 963 0.19 -5.35 7.42
N ARG A 964 -0.78 -5.41 8.35
CA ARG A 964 -0.50 -5.52 9.78
C ARG A 964 -0.38 -6.98 10.16
N ALA A 965 0.69 -7.36 10.85
CA ALA A 965 0.78 -8.69 11.44
C ALA A 965 -0.18 -8.76 12.63
N LEU A 966 -1.21 -9.60 12.55
CA LEU A 966 -2.20 -9.76 13.62
C LEU A 966 -2.26 -11.22 14.07
N LEU A 967 -2.74 -11.43 15.29
CA LEU A 967 -2.89 -12.76 15.87
C LEU A 967 -4.25 -13.36 15.54
N TRP A 968 -4.26 -14.66 15.30
CA TRP A 968 -5.44 -15.44 14.94
C TRP A 968 -5.45 -16.76 15.72
N ILE A 969 -6.65 -17.28 15.94
CA ILE A 969 -6.88 -18.62 16.48
C ILE A 969 -7.73 -19.41 15.49
N TYR A 970 -7.32 -20.64 15.22
CA TYR A 970 -8.12 -21.66 14.56
C TYR A 970 -8.63 -22.68 15.59
N ASP A 971 -9.92 -23.01 15.56
CA ASP A 971 -10.51 -24.08 16.36
C ASP A 971 -10.62 -25.36 15.53
N LEU A 972 -9.98 -26.45 15.98
CA LEU A 972 -9.95 -27.72 15.23
C LEU A 972 -11.32 -28.39 15.14
N SER A 973 -12.22 -28.15 16.11
CA SER A 973 -13.51 -28.82 16.20
C SER A 973 -14.56 -28.19 15.29
N SER A 974 -14.67 -26.85 15.32
CA SER A 974 -15.61 -26.09 14.49
C SER A 974 -15.06 -25.77 13.11
N LYS A 975 -13.73 -25.90 12.92
CA LYS A 975 -12.99 -25.47 11.72
C LYS A 975 -13.14 -23.98 11.43
N SER A 976 -13.29 -23.16 12.47
CA SER A 976 -13.44 -21.71 12.35
C SER A 976 -12.16 -20.98 12.72
N VAL A 977 -11.83 -19.93 11.96
CA VAL A 977 -10.76 -18.98 12.27
C VAL A 977 -11.34 -17.73 12.92
N ARG A 978 -10.71 -17.23 13.99
CA ARG A 978 -11.07 -15.99 14.68
C ARG A 978 -9.84 -15.09 14.87
N ARG A 979 -10.00 -13.81 14.59
CA ARG A 979 -8.99 -12.78 14.87
C ARG A 979 -8.93 -12.48 16.37
N LEU A 980 -7.72 -12.37 16.93
CA LEU A 980 -7.49 -11.98 18.32
C LEU A 980 -7.13 -10.52 18.49
N THR A 981 -6.31 -9.96 17.59
CA THR A 981 -5.83 -8.57 17.71
C THR A 981 -6.24 -7.73 16.51
N THR A 982 -6.34 -6.41 16.70
CA THR A 982 -6.92 -5.50 15.70
C THR A 982 -6.00 -4.34 15.29
N GLU A 983 -4.91 -4.16 16.02
CA GLU A 983 -3.96 -3.06 15.90
C GLU A 983 -2.55 -3.52 16.25
N GLY A 984 -1.55 -2.72 15.85
CA GLY A 984 -0.14 -3.07 15.98
C GLY A 984 0.32 -4.13 15.00
N PHE A 985 1.60 -4.47 15.10
CA PHE A 985 2.23 -5.61 14.47
C PHE A 985 2.57 -6.62 15.55
N ASP A 986 1.71 -7.62 15.68
CA ASP A 986 1.75 -8.65 16.69
C ASP A 986 2.36 -9.94 16.12
N TYR A 987 3.44 -10.40 16.73
CA TYR A 987 4.19 -11.56 16.26
C TYR A 987 4.36 -12.61 17.37
N ASN A 988 4.73 -13.82 16.94
CA ASN A 988 5.23 -14.89 17.82
C ASN A 988 4.31 -15.19 19.03
N PRO A 989 3.01 -15.52 18.82
CA PRO A 989 2.11 -15.83 19.92
C PRO A 989 2.56 -17.10 20.65
N ARG A 990 2.52 -17.11 21.99
CA ARG A 990 2.78 -18.28 22.84
C ARG A 990 1.68 -18.48 23.87
N TRP A 991 1.14 -19.69 23.93
CA TRP A 991 0.11 -20.07 24.91
C TRP A 991 0.69 -20.15 26.33
N SER A 992 -0.09 -19.71 27.31
CA SER A 992 0.14 -20.08 28.70
C SER A 992 -0.08 -21.58 28.90
N PRO A 993 0.57 -22.24 29.88
CA PRO A 993 0.44 -23.67 30.11
C PRO A 993 -1.00 -24.15 30.39
N ASP A 994 -1.85 -23.27 30.94
CA ASP A 994 -3.27 -23.53 31.17
C ASP A 994 -4.17 -23.25 29.95
N GLY A 995 -3.60 -22.75 28.85
CA GLY A 995 -4.30 -22.43 27.60
C GLY A 995 -5.21 -21.21 27.65
N LYS A 996 -5.19 -20.43 28.74
CA LYS A 996 -6.13 -19.29 28.94
C LYS A 996 -5.60 -17.97 28.44
N GLN A 997 -4.29 -17.83 28.24
CA GLN A 997 -3.64 -16.59 27.85
C GLN A 997 -2.66 -16.81 26.70
N ILE A 998 -2.37 -15.74 25.96
CA ILE A 998 -1.32 -15.69 24.95
C ILE A 998 -0.39 -14.52 25.29
N VAL A 999 0.92 -14.80 25.31
CA VAL A 999 1.96 -13.77 25.33
C VAL A 999 2.53 -13.60 23.92
N PHE A 1000 2.84 -12.38 23.52
CA PHE A 1000 3.29 -12.05 22.17
C PHE A 1000 4.11 -10.75 22.18
N GLU A 1001 4.83 -10.47 21.09
CA GLU A 1001 5.52 -9.19 20.89
C GLU A 1001 4.65 -8.27 20.03
N SER A 1002 4.58 -6.98 20.36
CA SER A 1002 3.74 -6.01 19.65
C SER A 1002 4.38 -4.63 19.60
N ASN A 1003 4.32 -3.97 18.44
CA ASN A 1003 4.78 -2.59 18.28
C ASN A 1003 3.67 -1.54 18.50
N ARG A 1004 2.54 -1.92 19.10
CA ARG A 1004 1.38 -1.01 19.26
C ARG A 1004 1.69 0.26 20.06
N ASN A 1005 2.74 0.26 20.87
CA ASN A 1005 3.23 1.44 21.59
C ASN A 1005 4.43 2.10 20.91
N GLY A 1006 4.61 1.81 19.62
CA GLY A 1006 5.69 2.27 18.77
C GLY A 1006 6.94 1.38 18.84
N ASN A 1007 7.36 0.90 20.00
CA ASN A 1007 8.42 -0.11 20.10
C ASN A 1007 7.86 -1.53 20.26
N LEU A 1008 8.61 -2.56 19.85
CA LEU A 1008 8.25 -3.95 20.13
C LEU A 1008 8.39 -4.19 21.65
N ASP A 1009 7.25 -4.38 22.29
CA ASP A 1009 7.15 -4.73 23.71
C ASP A 1009 6.49 -6.11 23.86
N ILE A 1010 6.60 -6.71 25.04
CA ILE A 1010 5.90 -7.95 25.39
C ILE A 1010 4.50 -7.62 25.90
N TRP A 1011 3.50 -8.27 25.32
CA TRP A 1011 2.09 -8.15 25.69
C TRP A 1011 1.51 -9.50 26.05
N VAL A 1012 0.50 -9.50 26.93
CA VAL A 1012 -0.30 -10.67 27.25
C VAL A 1012 -1.79 -10.36 27.11
N MET A 1013 -2.57 -11.34 26.67
CA MET A 1013 -4.02 -11.25 26.58
C MET A 1013 -4.71 -12.56 26.96
N PRO A 1014 -5.95 -12.52 27.49
CA PRO A 1014 -6.78 -13.71 27.60
C PRO A 1014 -7.24 -14.20 26.23
N VAL A 1015 -7.49 -15.50 26.13
CA VAL A 1015 -7.97 -16.15 24.91
C VAL A 1015 -9.49 -16.06 24.75
N GLU A 1016 -10.24 -16.08 25.85
CA GLU A 1016 -11.72 -16.01 25.88
C GLU A 1016 -12.26 -14.64 26.28
#